data_AF-A0A1G2S4K8-F1
#
_entry.id   AF-A0A1G2S4K8-F1
#
_cell.length_a   1.000
_cell.length_b   1.000
_cell.length_c   1.000
_cell.angle_alpha   90.00
_cell.angle_beta   90.00
_cell.angle_gamma   90.00
#
_symmetry.space_group_name_H-M   'P 1'
#
loop_
_entity.id
_entity.type
_entity.pdbx_description
1 polymer ?
#
loop_
_entity_poly.entity_id
_entity_poly.type
_entity_poly.pdbx_seq_one_letter_code
_entity_poly.pdbx_strand_id
1 'polypeptide(L)'
;MREGPPSSETWSPDSGTPPPFTPEYGAPAQAQEPWDPHGDVPPPLENDIPDPEGETPRVVHKGVSEMQERSIEDPVLLSEREYSKKFLASERKKIAEMIHAERKKSHNQLAKLGVSLDLEEILTPEEEGNIAVLSHARAEEATLLAERLGGSSELTAEDVVEERANIKMLVENDEKLGSLKAKIAEHYARADELAKEKFTNFQKSVDQTILRNNAFIVHAFLTREEFRHNELSNVEKRATLEDDINLLLSLEPSISTSSVIPGSGQGLWENNVGVILGGGDIAGAEQGDAGSYTTGIKGRKIIGQEGISQTKIDAIISKRGDDKGYNEIIVDNPKIFGMFKTVAVDPSGKMRGDVAAFEEYVSLAEQKGIPVYVMTPDRRIFEFIAIHTDGDITTGSEITPEQVARGKAGLPGEKRKEIGEEVLSKHLFKKIHIHKEAEKILASLDGSDRASIEISREEYLAQLKNNPGSISRQLREVPESFKNDKSFMLETAMHTEAAFVYEQAGEDLKSDPDFIKQIYALRSGQNKRDVYTYMPEALKKDEEMALLAIENDDFDALDASLASSPSVWEKICDRLIERTNIYKWSEMKEGDTQVYSPYLSMRGDNYSNVNLSERFTTDEVFIHKLNERYPDFQFKVDEYKQFRVTKVV
;
A
#
# COMPACT_ATOMS: atom_id res chain seq x y z
N MET A 1 13.31 46.04 0.37
CA MET A 1 12.43 47.22 0.43
C MET A 1 12.31 47.84 -0.96
N ARG A 2 11.23 47.54 -1.66
CA ARG A 2 10.55 48.36 -2.67
C ARG A 2 9.14 47.77 -2.76
N GLU A 3 8.20 48.48 -2.17
CA GLU A 3 6.78 48.15 -2.11
C GLU A 3 6.11 48.56 -3.43
N GLY A 4 5.35 47.64 -4.03
CA GLY A 4 4.44 47.92 -5.14
C GLY A 4 3.02 48.20 -4.61
N PRO A 5 2.21 49.01 -5.31
CA PRO A 5 0.90 49.44 -4.85
C PRO A 5 -0.16 48.33 -4.98
N PRO A 6 -1.22 48.35 -4.14
CA PRO A 6 -2.31 47.37 -4.22
C PRO A 6 -3.31 47.77 -5.30
N SER A 7 -3.69 46.81 -6.16
CA SER A 7 -4.84 46.93 -7.05
C SER A 7 -6.11 46.60 -6.28
N SER A 8 -6.92 47.61 -6.00
CA SER A 8 -8.29 47.46 -5.49
C SER A 8 -9.28 47.55 -6.66
N GLU A 9 -9.80 46.41 -7.12
CA GLU A 9 -11.02 46.39 -7.94
C GLU A 9 -12.22 46.18 -7.01
N THR A 10 -12.96 47.27 -6.79
CA THR A 10 -14.27 47.25 -6.14
C THR A 10 -15.34 46.86 -7.15
N TRP A 11 -16.04 45.76 -6.88
CA TRP A 11 -17.19 45.28 -7.65
C TRP A 11 -18.42 46.17 -7.40
N SER A 12 -19.15 46.53 -8.46
CA SER A 12 -20.35 47.39 -8.42
C SER A 12 -21.62 46.53 -8.45
N PRO A 13 -22.62 46.75 -7.57
CA PRO A 13 -23.79 45.85 -7.46
C PRO A 13 -24.84 45.96 -8.57
N ASP A 14 -24.71 46.90 -9.53
CA ASP A 14 -25.78 47.22 -10.49
C ASP A 14 -25.56 46.69 -11.92
N SER A 15 -24.50 45.94 -12.20
CA SER A 15 -24.35 45.26 -13.50
C SER A 15 -25.10 43.92 -13.46
N GLY A 16 -26.35 43.91 -13.93
CA GLY A 16 -27.21 42.73 -14.03
C GLY A 16 -26.73 41.64 -15.00
N THR A 17 -25.49 41.18 -14.83
CA THR A 17 -24.89 40.09 -15.61
C THR A 17 -23.94 39.33 -14.68
N PRO A 18 -24.28 38.10 -14.25
CA PRO A 18 -23.37 37.30 -13.44
C PRO A 18 -22.15 36.85 -14.27
N PRO A 19 -20.96 36.74 -13.66
CA PRO A 19 -19.77 36.22 -14.33
C PRO A 19 -19.95 34.74 -14.73
N PRO A 20 -19.23 34.26 -15.76
CA PRO A 20 -19.39 32.92 -16.29
C PRO A 20 -19.01 31.87 -15.25
N PHE A 21 -19.98 31.01 -14.92
CA PHE A 21 -19.82 29.85 -14.07
C PHE A 21 -19.10 28.75 -14.85
N THR A 22 -17.95 28.28 -14.35
CA THR A 22 -17.30 27.04 -14.81
C THR A 22 -17.92 25.85 -14.07
N PRO A 23 -18.60 24.90 -14.76
CA PRO A 23 -19.13 23.71 -14.10
C PRO A 23 -18.10 22.58 -14.13
N GLU A 24 -17.45 22.33 -13.00
CA GLU A 24 -16.85 21.02 -12.70
C GLU A 24 -17.81 20.22 -11.82
N TYR A 25 -17.86 18.92 -12.09
CA TYR A 25 -18.73 17.86 -11.53
C TYR A 25 -20.12 17.73 -12.16
N GLY A 26 -20.18 16.86 -13.16
CA GLY A 26 -21.40 16.34 -13.75
C GLY A 26 -22.14 15.38 -12.81
N ALA A 27 -23.43 15.66 -12.60
CA ALA A 27 -24.42 14.70 -12.17
C ALA A 27 -25.05 14.02 -13.41
N PRO A 28 -25.46 12.74 -13.33
CA PRO A 28 -25.90 11.98 -14.50
C PRO A 28 -27.26 12.46 -15.01
N ALA A 29 -27.38 12.45 -16.35
CA ALA A 29 -28.57 12.81 -17.09
C ALA A 29 -29.77 11.91 -16.76
N GLN A 30 -30.88 12.53 -16.38
CA GLN A 30 -32.20 11.91 -16.40
C GLN A 30 -32.66 11.83 -17.87
N ALA A 31 -32.71 10.63 -18.42
CA ALA A 31 -33.42 10.37 -19.66
C ALA A 31 -34.92 10.33 -19.36
N GLN A 32 -35.64 11.37 -19.78
CA GLN A 32 -37.09 11.33 -19.96
C GLN A 32 -37.35 10.93 -21.43
N GLU A 33 -37.85 9.72 -21.65
CA GLU A 33 -38.49 9.36 -22.91
C GLU A 33 -40.00 9.65 -22.83
N PRO A 34 -40.64 10.12 -23.92
CA PRO A 34 -42.06 10.43 -23.94
C PRO A 34 -42.92 9.17 -24.04
N TRP A 35 -43.93 9.12 -23.18
CA TRP A 35 -45.01 8.14 -23.15
C TRP A 35 -45.95 8.35 -24.35
N ASP A 36 -46.13 7.35 -25.20
CA ASP A 36 -47.12 7.29 -26.28
C ASP A 36 -48.36 6.51 -25.79
N PRO A 37 -49.56 7.13 -25.67
CA PRO A 37 -50.75 6.45 -25.16
C PRO A 37 -51.51 5.59 -26.19
N HIS A 38 -51.09 5.47 -27.45
CA HIS A 38 -51.93 4.84 -28.50
C HIS A 38 -51.17 3.91 -29.48
N GLY A 39 -50.36 2.99 -28.97
CA GLY A 39 -49.81 1.87 -29.76
C GLY A 39 -50.69 0.62 -29.69
N ASP A 40 -51.27 0.24 -30.83
CA ASP A 40 -52.14 -0.93 -31.01
C ASP A 40 -51.51 -2.26 -30.57
N VAL A 41 -52.30 -3.05 -29.83
CA VAL A 41 -51.97 -4.39 -29.31
C VAL A 41 -52.13 -5.46 -30.39
N PRO A 42 -51.10 -6.24 -30.75
CA PRO A 42 -51.30 -7.52 -31.44
C PRO A 42 -51.63 -8.64 -30.43
N PRO A 43 -52.46 -9.64 -30.80
CA PRO A 43 -52.91 -10.69 -29.90
C PRO A 43 -51.77 -11.70 -29.55
N PRO A 44 -51.87 -12.42 -28.42
CA PRO A 44 -50.81 -13.29 -27.94
C PRO A 44 -50.67 -14.54 -28.81
N LEU A 45 -49.42 -14.88 -29.11
CA LEU A 45 -49.03 -16.19 -29.60
C LEU A 45 -49.01 -17.16 -28.41
N GLU A 46 -49.96 -18.09 -28.38
CA GLU A 46 -49.89 -19.31 -27.59
C GLU A 46 -48.70 -20.15 -28.07
N ASN A 47 -47.64 -20.18 -27.29
CA ASN A 47 -46.62 -21.21 -27.37
C ASN A 47 -46.74 -22.08 -26.13
N ASP A 48 -47.31 -23.26 -26.30
CA ASP A 48 -47.20 -24.38 -25.38
C ASP A 48 -45.72 -24.77 -25.26
N ILE A 49 -45.06 -24.25 -24.22
CA ILE A 49 -43.77 -24.76 -23.78
C ILE A 49 -44.07 -25.87 -22.76
N PRO A 50 -43.71 -27.13 -23.02
CA PRO A 50 -43.85 -28.18 -22.03
C PRO A 50 -42.93 -27.89 -20.85
N ASP A 51 -43.50 -27.94 -19.65
CA ASP A 51 -42.80 -27.86 -18.36
C ASP A 51 -41.62 -28.84 -18.36
N PRO A 52 -40.36 -28.37 -18.28
CA PRO A 52 -39.27 -29.26 -17.98
C PRO A 52 -39.33 -29.55 -16.48
N GLU A 53 -40.01 -30.65 -16.11
CA GLU A 53 -39.75 -31.38 -14.87
C GLU A 53 -38.32 -31.95 -14.92
N GLY A 54 -37.34 -31.05 -14.83
CA GLY A 54 -35.95 -31.36 -14.60
C GLY A 54 -35.54 -30.57 -13.38
N GLU A 55 -35.36 -31.25 -12.24
CA GLU A 55 -34.72 -30.68 -11.06
C GLU A 55 -33.42 -30.00 -11.53
N THR A 56 -33.43 -28.66 -11.57
CA THR A 56 -32.22 -27.90 -11.84
C THR A 56 -31.21 -28.29 -10.77
N PRO A 57 -29.95 -28.60 -11.15
CA PRO A 57 -28.95 -29.05 -10.20
C PRO A 57 -28.79 -28.01 -9.10
N ARG A 58 -29.29 -28.33 -7.90
CA ARG A 58 -29.15 -27.50 -6.71
C ARG A 58 -27.73 -27.68 -6.20
N VAL A 59 -26.92 -26.63 -6.27
CA VAL A 59 -25.67 -26.56 -5.50
C VAL A 59 -26.07 -26.28 -4.05
N VAL A 60 -26.23 -27.34 -3.25
CA VAL A 60 -26.53 -27.24 -1.82
C VAL A 60 -25.21 -27.23 -1.05
N HIS A 61 -24.88 -26.09 -0.43
CA HIS A 61 -23.69 -25.99 0.40
C HIS A 61 -23.97 -26.55 1.80
N LYS A 62 -23.02 -27.28 2.38
CA LYS A 62 -23.10 -27.73 3.77
C LYS A 62 -22.91 -26.53 4.70
N GLY A 63 -23.84 -26.32 5.63
CA GLY A 63 -23.79 -25.22 6.59
C GLY A 63 -22.52 -25.25 7.45
N VAL A 64 -22.00 -24.06 7.75
CA VAL A 64 -20.73 -23.84 8.49
C VAL A 64 -20.82 -24.33 9.96
N SER A 65 -22.03 -24.53 10.49
CA SER A 65 -22.28 -25.07 11.83
C SER A 65 -21.65 -26.44 12.13
N GLU A 66 -21.21 -27.20 11.12
CA GLU A 66 -20.46 -28.47 11.32
C GLU A 66 -18.93 -28.29 11.48
N MET A 67 -18.35 -27.11 11.23
CA MET A 67 -16.88 -26.89 11.25
C MET A 67 -16.32 -26.31 12.57
N GLN A 68 -17.14 -26.13 13.62
CA GLN A 68 -16.79 -25.33 14.81
C GLN A 68 -16.10 -26.06 15.98
N GLU A 69 -15.67 -27.31 15.87
CA GLU A 69 -15.02 -28.00 17.01
C GLU A 69 -13.49 -27.76 17.09
N ARG A 70 -13.05 -26.58 17.55
CA ARG A 70 -11.84 -26.42 18.39
C ARG A 70 -11.94 -25.14 19.23
N SER A 71 -12.02 -25.30 20.55
CA SER A 71 -12.08 -24.22 21.53
C SER A 71 -10.76 -23.45 21.61
N ILE A 72 -10.81 -22.14 21.35
CA ILE A 72 -9.85 -21.18 21.92
C ILE A 72 -10.29 -20.98 23.38
N GLU A 73 -9.34 -20.89 24.31
CA GLU A 73 -9.64 -20.52 25.71
C GLU A 73 -10.47 -19.24 25.73
N ASP A 74 -11.62 -19.25 26.43
CA ASP A 74 -12.58 -18.15 26.48
C ASP A 74 -11.89 -16.79 26.63
N PRO A 75 -12.05 -15.86 25.67
CA PRO A 75 -11.64 -14.48 25.85
C PRO A 75 -12.58 -13.83 26.87
N VAL A 76 -12.25 -13.99 28.15
CA VAL A 76 -12.91 -13.27 29.24
C VAL A 76 -12.47 -11.81 29.15
N LEU A 77 -13.39 -10.86 29.37
CA LEU A 77 -13.04 -9.46 29.63
C LEU A 77 -12.22 -9.41 30.93
N LEU A 78 -10.90 -9.53 30.81
CA LEU A 78 -10.00 -9.53 31.96
C LEU A 78 -9.81 -8.09 32.44
N SER A 79 -9.75 -7.91 33.76
CA SER A 79 -9.19 -6.70 34.34
C SER A 79 -7.67 -6.64 34.08
N GLU A 80 -7.08 -5.43 34.09
CA GLU A 80 -5.63 -5.22 33.97
C GLU A 80 -4.83 -6.11 34.95
N ARG A 81 -5.37 -6.27 36.17
CA ARG A 81 -4.80 -7.09 37.24
C ARG A 81 -4.79 -8.58 36.92
N GLU A 82 -5.83 -9.10 36.27
CA GLU A 82 -5.93 -10.52 35.91
C GLU A 82 -5.08 -10.85 34.69
N TYR A 83 -5.01 -9.93 33.72
CA TYR A 83 -4.15 -10.07 32.54
C TYR A 83 -2.67 -10.11 32.93
N SER A 84 -2.22 -9.17 33.77
CA SER A 84 -0.84 -9.14 34.30
C SER A 84 -0.47 -10.43 35.05
N LYS A 85 -1.40 -10.98 35.84
CA LYS A 85 -1.19 -12.25 36.57
C LYS A 85 -0.98 -13.45 35.63
N LYS A 86 -1.79 -13.58 34.58
CA LYS A 86 -1.68 -14.69 33.62
C LYS A 86 -0.42 -14.56 32.75
N PHE A 87 -0.15 -13.36 32.23
CA PHE A 87 0.91 -13.13 31.26
C PHE A 87 2.32 -13.33 31.85
N LEU A 88 2.53 -12.93 33.10
CA LEU A 88 3.84 -12.94 33.75
C LEU A 88 4.12 -14.23 34.55
N ALA A 89 3.22 -15.21 34.52
CA ALA A 89 3.34 -16.40 35.38
C ALA A 89 4.63 -17.19 35.15
N SER A 90 5.07 -17.35 33.89
CA SER A 90 6.28 -18.09 33.53
C SER A 90 7.57 -17.33 33.86
N GLU A 91 7.63 -16.01 33.59
CA GLU A 91 8.79 -15.18 33.92
C GLU A 91 8.94 -14.96 35.44
N ARG A 92 7.83 -14.74 36.15
CA ARG A 92 7.80 -14.66 37.63
C ARG A 92 8.34 -15.95 38.26
N LYS A 93 7.98 -17.11 37.70
CA LYS A 93 8.51 -18.40 38.15
C LYS A 93 10.03 -18.49 37.99
N LYS A 94 10.56 -18.09 36.82
CA LYS A 94 12.01 -18.12 36.54
C LYS A 94 12.81 -17.23 37.49
N ILE A 95 12.28 -16.06 37.85
CA ILE A 95 12.93 -15.14 38.80
C ILE A 95 12.84 -15.64 40.23
N ALA A 96 11.68 -16.18 40.64
CA ALA A 96 11.53 -16.83 41.93
C ALA A 96 12.54 -17.98 42.12
N GLU A 97 12.76 -18.78 41.07
CA GLU A 97 13.78 -19.83 41.06
C GLU A 97 15.21 -19.29 41.22
N MET A 98 15.55 -18.17 40.56
CA MET A 98 16.85 -17.50 40.73
C MET A 98 17.06 -16.96 42.15
N ILE A 99 16.02 -16.34 42.74
CA ILE A 99 16.06 -15.85 44.13
C ILE A 99 16.25 -17.02 45.09
N HIS A 100 15.50 -18.09 44.90
CA HIS A 100 15.60 -19.29 45.73
C HIS A 100 16.99 -19.94 45.64
N ALA A 101 17.59 -20.00 44.45
CA ALA A 101 18.95 -20.50 44.25
C ALA A 101 19.99 -19.67 45.03
N GLU A 102 19.88 -18.34 44.98
CA GLU A 102 20.82 -17.46 45.69
C GLU A 102 20.61 -17.49 47.22
N ARG A 103 19.35 -17.59 47.69
CA ARG A 103 19.03 -17.82 49.11
C ARG A 103 19.65 -19.11 49.63
N LYS A 104 19.52 -20.20 48.88
CA LYS A 104 20.12 -21.51 49.22
C LYS A 104 21.65 -21.44 49.27
N LYS A 105 22.28 -20.76 48.31
CA LYS A 105 23.73 -20.55 48.28
C LYS A 105 24.20 -19.74 49.49
N SER A 106 23.49 -18.66 49.79
CA SER A 106 23.72 -17.78 50.94
C SER A 106 23.60 -18.52 52.27
N HIS A 107 22.55 -19.34 52.41
CA HIS A 107 22.33 -20.20 53.57
C HIS A 107 23.51 -21.15 53.79
N ASN A 108 23.89 -21.88 52.75
CA ASN A 108 24.98 -22.85 52.83
C ASN A 108 26.33 -22.20 53.18
N GLN A 109 26.48 -20.89 52.95
CA GLN A 109 27.66 -20.13 53.36
C GLN A 109 27.60 -19.71 54.83
N LEU A 110 26.46 -19.22 55.32
CA LEU A 110 26.27 -18.89 56.74
C LEU A 110 26.40 -20.14 57.63
N ALA A 111 25.86 -21.27 57.18
CA ALA A 111 26.02 -22.54 57.88
C ALA A 111 27.49 -22.99 58.00
N LYS A 112 28.35 -22.62 57.03
CA LYS A 112 29.80 -22.90 57.10
C LYS A 112 30.54 -21.98 58.09
N LEU A 113 29.99 -20.82 58.39
CA LEU A 113 30.56 -19.86 59.35
C LEU A 113 30.15 -20.15 60.81
N GLY A 114 29.39 -21.24 61.05
CA GLY A 114 29.02 -21.68 62.40
C GLY A 114 27.79 -21.01 62.99
N VAL A 115 27.03 -20.26 62.18
CA VAL A 115 25.79 -19.62 62.60
C VAL A 115 24.67 -20.66 62.58
N SER A 116 24.23 -21.12 63.75
CA SER A 116 22.99 -21.87 63.87
C SER A 116 21.81 -20.90 63.93
N LEU A 117 21.31 -20.50 62.77
CA LEU A 117 19.99 -19.87 62.68
C LEU A 117 18.97 -21.01 62.53
N ASP A 118 17.98 -21.09 63.43
CA ASP A 118 16.82 -21.99 63.27
C ASP A 118 15.97 -21.47 62.09
N LEU A 119 16.09 -22.14 60.93
CA LEU A 119 15.75 -21.56 59.62
C LEU A 119 14.66 -22.28 58.84
N GLU A 120 14.02 -23.32 59.38
CA GLU A 120 12.88 -23.97 58.70
C GLU A 120 11.73 -22.98 58.42
N GLU A 121 11.63 -21.89 59.18
CA GLU A 121 10.63 -20.82 58.99
C GLU A 121 10.99 -19.81 57.88
N ILE A 122 12.28 -19.49 57.67
CA ILE A 122 12.75 -18.39 56.80
C ILE A 122 12.87 -18.80 55.33
N LEU A 123 12.98 -20.11 55.06
CA LEU A 123 13.02 -20.65 53.68
C LEU A 123 11.64 -20.77 53.02
N THR A 124 10.57 -20.37 53.71
CA THR A 124 9.24 -20.32 53.11
C THR A 124 9.19 -19.25 51.99
N PRO A 125 8.53 -19.52 50.84
CA PRO A 125 8.60 -18.64 49.67
C PRO A 125 7.93 -17.27 49.80
N GLU A 126 7.14 -17.02 50.85
CA GLU A 126 6.03 -16.06 50.74
C GLU A 126 6.27 -14.62 51.24
N GLU A 127 7.41 -14.25 51.88
CA GLU A 127 7.51 -12.89 52.44
C GLU A 127 8.83 -12.15 52.12
N GLU A 128 8.70 -10.89 51.66
CA GLU A 128 9.80 -9.91 51.51
C GLU A 128 10.56 -9.69 52.84
N GLY A 129 9.91 -9.96 53.99
CA GLY A 129 10.49 -9.90 55.33
C GLY A 129 11.73 -10.79 55.51
N ASN A 130 11.77 -11.95 54.86
CA ASN A 130 12.85 -12.94 55.05
C ASN A 130 14.21 -12.45 54.52
N ILE A 131 14.23 -11.55 53.53
CA ILE A 131 15.49 -10.97 53.04
C ILE A 131 16.02 -9.91 54.00
N ALA A 132 15.14 -9.13 54.62
CA ALA A 132 15.54 -8.14 55.63
C ALA A 132 16.12 -8.83 56.87
N VAL A 133 15.52 -9.94 57.30
CA VAL A 133 16.03 -10.77 58.42
C VAL A 133 17.41 -11.35 58.10
N LEU A 134 17.62 -11.89 56.90
CA LEU A 134 18.94 -12.41 56.48
C LEU A 134 20.01 -11.32 56.38
N SER A 135 19.67 -10.15 55.83
CA SER A 135 20.60 -9.01 55.76
C SER A 135 20.92 -8.48 57.17
N HIS A 136 19.94 -8.42 58.07
CA HIS A 136 20.15 -8.05 59.48
C HIS A 136 21.06 -9.05 60.19
N ALA A 137 20.79 -10.35 60.08
CA ALA A 137 21.60 -11.41 60.71
C ALA A 137 23.06 -11.36 60.22
N ARG A 138 23.28 -11.05 58.94
CA ARG A 138 24.62 -10.86 58.37
C ARG A 138 25.32 -9.61 58.86
N ALA A 139 24.60 -8.48 58.95
CA ALA A 139 25.14 -7.24 59.46
C ALA A 139 25.54 -7.40 60.94
N GLU A 140 24.71 -8.09 61.72
CA GLU A 140 24.97 -8.44 63.11
C GLU A 140 26.19 -9.35 63.25
N GLU A 141 26.31 -10.40 62.43
CA GLU A 141 27.47 -11.28 62.44
C GLU A 141 28.75 -10.58 61.97
N ALA A 142 28.70 -9.78 60.91
CA ALA A 142 29.83 -8.99 60.45
C ALA A 142 30.30 -8.01 61.53
N THR A 143 29.36 -7.44 62.31
CA THR A 143 29.67 -6.59 63.47
C THR A 143 30.35 -7.40 64.58
N LEU A 144 29.84 -8.59 64.91
CA LEU A 144 30.44 -9.48 65.91
C LEU A 144 31.84 -10.00 65.51
N LEU A 145 32.08 -10.26 64.22
CA LEU A 145 33.41 -10.63 63.69
C LEU A 145 34.36 -9.41 63.76
N ALA A 146 33.88 -8.21 63.42
CA ALA A 146 34.64 -6.97 63.52
C ALA A 146 34.98 -6.59 64.98
N GLU A 147 34.06 -6.81 65.92
CA GLU A 147 34.29 -6.62 67.35
C GLU A 147 35.31 -7.62 67.91
N ARG A 148 35.26 -8.90 67.47
CA ARG A 148 36.29 -9.89 67.80
C ARG A 148 37.68 -9.48 67.31
N LEU A 149 37.77 -8.96 66.08
CA LEU A 149 39.00 -8.41 65.52
C LEU A 149 39.51 -7.17 66.28
N GLY A 150 38.62 -6.36 66.84
CA GLY A 150 38.98 -5.14 67.59
C GLY A 150 39.30 -5.35 69.07
N GLY A 151 38.76 -6.43 69.68
CA GLY A 151 38.79 -6.64 71.13
C GLY A 151 39.73 -7.75 71.63
N SER A 152 40.26 -8.62 70.76
CA SER A 152 41.07 -9.76 71.18
C SER A 152 42.58 -9.52 71.02
N SER A 153 43.32 -9.53 72.12
CA SER A 153 44.79 -9.50 72.13
C SER A 153 45.45 -10.85 71.82
N GLU A 154 44.67 -11.90 71.52
CA GLU A 154 45.15 -13.28 71.37
C GLU A 154 44.91 -13.90 69.98
N LEU A 155 44.43 -13.13 68.99
CA LEU A 155 44.24 -13.63 67.63
C LEU A 155 45.58 -13.77 66.90
N THR A 156 45.79 -14.89 66.21
CA THR A 156 46.97 -15.05 65.34
C THR A 156 46.78 -14.23 64.06
N ALA A 157 47.89 -13.92 63.37
CA ALA A 157 47.84 -13.17 62.12
C ALA A 157 47.02 -13.91 61.03
N GLU A 158 46.96 -15.23 61.09
CA GLU A 158 46.18 -16.07 60.17
C GLU A 158 44.68 -15.94 60.45
N ASP A 159 44.27 -15.96 61.73
CA ASP A 159 42.87 -15.75 62.13
C ASP A 159 42.36 -14.36 61.70
N VAL A 160 43.21 -13.33 61.80
CA VAL A 160 42.86 -11.96 61.38
C VAL A 160 42.64 -11.87 59.86
N VAL A 161 43.39 -12.64 59.07
CA VAL A 161 43.24 -12.68 57.61
C VAL A 161 41.96 -13.44 57.22
N GLU A 162 41.68 -14.57 57.87
CA GLU A 162 40.47 -15.36 57.63
C GLU A 162 39.20 -14.58 58.00
N GLU A 163 39.18 -13.94 59.17
CA GLU A 163 38.07 -13.12 59.66
C GLU A 163 37.79 -11.91 58.75
N ARG A 164 38.84 -11.24 58.24
CA ARG A 164 38.70 -10.17 57.24
C ARG A 164 38.17 -10.67 55.90
N ALA A 165 38.58 -11.86 55.47
CA ALA A 165 38.05 -12.48 54.25
C ALA A 165 36.57 -12.82 54.40
N ASN A 166 36.15 -13.31 55.58
CA ASN A 166 34.75 -13.61 55.90
C ASN A 166 33.89 -12.34 55.92
N ILE A 167 34.33 -11.24 56.56
CA ILE A 167 33.62 -9.95 56.55
C ILE A 167 33.50 -9.41 55.12
N LYS A 168 34.59 -9.45 54.33
CA LYS A 168 34.57 -8.99 52.94
C LYS A 168 33.57 -9.79 52.10
N MET A 169 33.52 -11.10 52.28
CA MET A 169 32.53 -11.95 51.61
C MET A 169 31.09 -11.64 52.04
N LEU A 170 30.83 -11.35 53.32
CA LEU A 170 29.50 -10.98 53.82
C LEU A 170 29.03 -9.64 53.24
N VAL A 171 29.91 -8.64 53.19
CA VAL A 171 29.62 -7.32 52.57
C VAL A 171 29.38 -7.45 51.06
N GLU A 172 30.24 -8.17 50.34
CA GLU A 172 30.07 -8.43 48.90
C GLU A 172 28.76 -9.18 48.60
N ASN A 173 28.31 -10.05 49.51
CA ASN A 173 27.06 -10.77 49.38
C ASN A 173 25.83 -9.89 49.64
N ASP A 174 25.90 -8.93 50.55
CA ASP A 174 24.83 -7.96 50.79
C ASP A 174 24.72 -6.93 49.66
N GLU A 175 25.84 -6.49 49.09
CA GLU A 175 25.85 -5.69 47.85
C GLU A 175 25.24 -6.48 46.68
N LYS A 176 25.57 -7.77 46.52
CA LYS A 176 24.94 -8.64 45.51
C LYS A 176 23.44 -8.77 45.72
N LEU A 177 22.98 -8.94 46.97
CA LEU A 177 21.56 -9.01 47.32
C LEU A 177 20.84 -7.68 47.08
N GLY A 178 21.47 -6.55 47.41
CA GLY A 178 21.00 -5.22 47.05
C GLY A 178 20.85 -5.06 45.54
N SER A 179 21.85 -5.50 44.76
CA SER A 179 21.78 -5.48 43.29
C SER A 179 20.68 -6.40 42.75
N LEU A 180 20.46 -7.57 43.37
CA LEU A 180 19.40 -8.50 43.00
C LEU A 180 18.02 -7.90 43.30
N LYS A 181 17.82 -7.27 44.46
CA LYS A 181 16.58 -6.54 44.79
C LYS A 181 16.30 -5.44 43.76
N ALA A 182 17.32 -4.65 43.39
CA ALA A 182 17.17 -3.61 42.38
C ALA A 182 16.80 -4.19 41.00
N LYS A 183 17.45 -5.28 40.57
CA LYS A 183 17.13 -5.98 39.32
C LYS A 183 15.73 -6.59 39.32
N ILE A 184 15.27 -7.11 40.46
CA ILE A 184 13.92 -7.65 40.64
C ILE A 184 12.88 -6.53 40.53
N ALA A 185 13.10 -5.41 41.25
CA ALA A 185 12.23 -4.24 41.18
C ALA A 185 12.16 -3.67 39.76
N GLU A 186 13.31 -3.53 39.09
CA GLU A 186 13.38 -3.11 37.69
C GLU A 186 12.67 -4.09 36.74
N HIS A 187 12.84 -5.40 36.95
CA HIS A 187 12.13 -6.41 36.17
C HIS A 187 10.62 -6.30 36.36
N TYR A 188 10.12 -6.18 37.59
CA TYR A 188 8.69 -6.03 37.86
C TYR A 188 8.14 -4.73 37.28
N ALA A 189 8.87 -3.62 37.39
CA ALA A 189 8.47 -2.35 36.77
C ALA A 189 8.35 -2.48 35.25
N ARG A 190 9.35 -3.05 34.57
CA ARG A 190 9.31 -3.32 33.12
C ARG A 190 8.20 -4.31 32.75
N ALA A 191 8.00 -5.34 33.55
CA ALA A 191 6.96 -6.34 33.33
C ALA A 191 5.55 -5.74 33.48
N ASP A 192 5.36 -4.85 34.45
CA ASP A 192 4.11 -4.12 34.63
C ASP A 192 3.87 -3.11 33.51
N GLU A 193 4.92 -2.41 33.03
CA GLU A 193 4.84 -1.56 31.83
C GLU A 193 4.46 -2.37 30.58
N LEU A 194 5.13 -3.50 30.33
CA LEU A 194 4.81 -4.40 29.22
C LEU A 194 3.41 -4.99 29.36
N ALA A 195 2.98 -5.34 30.57
CA ALA A 195 1.63 -5.83 30.82
C ALA A 195 0.58 -4.74 30.57
N LYS A 196 0.84 -3.50 30.98
CA LYS A 196 -0.03 -2.35 30.71
C LYS A 196 -0.12 -2.04 29.23
N GLU A 197 1.01 -2.06 28.52
CA GLU A 197 1.06 -1.85 27.06
C GLU A 197 0.27 -2.95 26.34
N LYS A 198 0.54 -4.22 26.66
CA LYS A 198 -0.17 -5.36 26.09
C LYS A 198 -1.65 -5.37 26.44
N PHE A 199 -2.02 -5.03 27.66
CA PHE A 199 -3.41 -4.91 28.07
C PHE A 199 -4.10 -3.78 27.30
N THR A 200 -3.42 -2.64 27.15
CA THR A 200 -3.93 -1.50 26.37
C THR A 200 -4.11 -1.86 24.89
N ASN A 201 -3.18 -2.61 24.30
CA ASN A 201 -3.28 -3.09 22.93
C ASN A 201 -4.36 -4.16 22.78
N PHE A 202 -4.46 -5.09 23.73
CA PHE A 202 -5.53 -6.08 23.81
C PHE A 202 -6.90 -5.42 23.88
N GLN A 203 -7.05 -4.35 24.65
CA GLN A 203 -8.31 -3.59 24.66
C GLN A 203 -8.60 -2.90 23.31
N LYS A 204 -7.60 -2.68 22.46
CA LYS A 204 -7.79 -2.12 21.11
C LYS A 204 -7.88 -3.20 20.03
N SER A 205 -7.86 -4.48 20.39
CA SER A 205 -8.03 -5.53 19.40
C SER A 205 -9.43 -5.52 18.82
N VAL A 206 -9.56 -6.03 17.60
CA VAL A 206 -10.83 -6.11 16.88
C VAL A 206 -11.84 -6.95 17.66
N ASP A 207 -11.46 -8.12 18.18
CA ASP A 207 -12.34 -9.02 18.94
C ASP A 207 -12.88 -8.36 20.22
N GLN A 208 -12.03 -7.69 21.00
CA GLN A 208 -12.48 -6.98 22.21
C GLN A 208 -13.40 -5.81 21.85
N THR A 209 -13.09 -5.10 20.77
CA THR A 209 -13.91 -3.98 20.30
C THR A 209 -15.28 -4.45 19.82
N ILE A 210 -15.36 -5.58 19.10
CA ILE A 210 -16.60 -6.23 18.67
C ILE A 210 -17.46 -6.58 19.89
N LEU A 211 -16.87 -7.24 20.90
CA LEU A 211 -17.58 -7.65 22.13
C LEU A 211 -18.12 -6.46 22.92
N ARG A 212 -17.30 -5.42 23.13
CA ARG A 212 -17.70 -4.25 23.93
C ARG A 212 -18.82 -3.44 23.28
N ASN A 213 -18.78 -3.32 21.95
CA ASN A 213 -19.70 -2.45 21.22
C ASN A 213 -20.88 -3.20 20.60
N ASN A 214 -20.91 -4.54 20.70
CA ASN A 214 -21.87 -5.40 20.01
C ASN A 214 -22.01 -5.01 18.51
N ALA A 215 -20.86 -4.84 17.85
CA ALA A 215 -20.77 -4.35 16.48
C ALA A 215 -19.79 -5.22 15.70
N PHE A 216 -20.07 -5.51 14.43
CA PHE A 216 -19.07 -6.11 13.54
C PHE A 216 -18.10 -5.04 13.06
N ILE A 217 -16.85 -5.42 12.83
CA ILE A 217 -15.89 -4.61 12.07
C ILE A 217 -15.81 -5.19 10.66
N VAL A 218 -16.07 -4.36 9.65
CA VAL A 218 -16.21 -4.80 8.26
C VAL A 218 -15.40 -3.93 7.32
N HIS A 219 -14.86 -4.54 6.26
CA HIS A 219 -14.23 -3.84 5.15
C HIS A 219 -15.00 -4.15 3.88
N ALA A 220 -15.60 -3.13 3.27
CA ALA A 220 -16.30 -3.28 2.00
C ALA A 220 -15.36 -2.94 0.84
N PHE A 221 -15.38 -3.76 -0.20
CA PHE A 221 -14.65 -3.52 -1.43
C PHE A 221 -15.48 -2.68 -2.40
N LEU A 222 -14.81 -1.77 -3.09
CA LEU A 222 -15.43 -1.01 -4.17
C LEU A 222 -15.48 -1.89 -5.42
N THR A 223 -16.69 -2.21 -5.90
CA THR A 223 -16.86 -3.05 -7.09
C THR A 223 -16.67 -2.30 -8.40
N ARG A 224 -16.76 -0.96 -8.38
CA ARG A 224 -16.55 -0.09 -9.55
C ARG A 224 -15.07 0.18 -9.78
N GLU A 225 -14.56 -0.23 -10.93
CA GLU A 225 -13.13 -0.16 -11.30
C GLU A 225 -12.56 1.26 -11.19
N GLU A 226 -13.33 2.28 -11.58
CA GLU A 226 -12.91 3.69 -11.56
C GLU A 226 -12.64 4.23 -10.15
N PHE A 227 -13.19 3.61 -9.12
CA PHE A 227 -12.99 3.99 -7.72
C PHE A 227 -12.05 3.06 -6.96
N ARG A 228 -11.61 1.94 -7.58
CA ARG A 228 -10.60 1.07 -6.98
C ARG A 228 -9.24 1.75 -7.02
N HIS A 229 -8.56 1.73 -5.88
CA HIS A 229 -7.20 2.23 -5.69
C HIS A 229 -6.89 3.63 -6.26
N ASN A 230 -7.24 4.65 -5.48
CA ASN A 230 -6.79 6.03 -5.74
C ASN A 230 -5.29 6.24 -5.43
N GLU A 231 -4.84 7.49 -5.46
CA GLU A 231 -3.44 7.87 -5.17
C GLU A 231 -2.98 7.54 -3.74
N LEU A 232 -3.93 7.32 -2.81
CA LEU A 232 -3.65 6.94 -1.42
C LEU A 232 -3.53 5.42 -1.23
N SER A 233 -3.69 4.61 -2.30
CA SER A 233 -3.45 3.17 -2.30
C SER A 233 -2.05 2.85 -2.83
N ASN A 234 -1.39 1.84 -2.25
CA ASN A 234 -0.13 1.27 -2.75
C ASN A 234 -0.34 0.24 -3.88
N VAL A 235 -1.58 -0.10 -4.19
CA VAL A 235 -1.96 -1.09 -5.21
C VAL A 235 -2.35 -0.37 -6.50
N GLU A 236 -2.03 -0.98 -7.64
CA GLU A 236 -2.36 -0.48 -8.98
C GLU A 236 -3.86 -0.52 -9.29
N LYS A 237 -4.33 0.41 -10.13
CA LYS A 237 -5.75 0.49 -10.51
C LYS A 237 -6.27 -0.75 -11.24
N ARG A 238 -5.39 -1.50 -11.90
CA ARG A 238 -5.72 -2.72 -12.63
C ARG A 238 -6.00 -3.94 -11.73
N ALA A 239 -5.84 -3.81 -10.42
CA ALA A 239 -6.13 -4.90 -9.49
C ALA A 239 -7.62 -5.25 -9.51
N THR A 240 -7.90 -6.55 -9.51
CA THR A 240 -9.26 -7.10 -9.50
C THR A 240 -9.78 -7.23 -8.06
N LEU A 241 -11.08 -7.53 -7.91
CA LEU A 241 -11.67 -7.81 -6.59
C LEU A 241 -11.02 -9.05 -5.96
N GLU A 242 -10.73 -10.06 -6.78
CA GLU A 242 -9.98 -11.24 -6.33
C GLU A 242 -8.59 -10.86 -5.83
N ASP A 243 -7.89 -9.94 -6.52
CA ASP A 243 -6.56 -9.49 -6.07
C ASP A 243 -6.63 -8.77 -4.71
N ASP A 244 -7.65 -7.94 -4.48
CA ASP A 244 -7.87 -7.27 -3.19
C ASP A 244 -8.11 -8.25 -2.05
N ILE A 245 -8.93 -9.27 -2.31
CA ILE A 245 -9.19 -10.35 -1.35
C ILE A 245 -7.90 -11.14 -1.10
N ASN A 246 -7.18 -11.52 -2.15
CA ASN A 246 -5.92 -12.25 -2.04
C ASN A 246 -4.86 -11.47 -1.26
N LEU A 247 -4.72 -10.16 -1.52
CA LEU A 247 -3.85 -9.25 -0.77
C LEU A 247 -4.21 -9.25 0.71
N LEU A 248 -5.50 -9.11 1.02
CA LEU A 248 -5.99 -9.05 2.38
C LEU A 248 -5.72 -10.35 3.15
N LEU A 249 -5.94 -11.49 2.51
CA LEU A 249 -5.76 -12.81 3.10
C LEU A 249 -4.31 -13.20 3.29
N SER A 250 -3.46 -12.91 2.31
CA SER A 250 -2.05 -13.32 2.33
C SER A 250 -1.20 -12.39 3.20
N LEU A 251 -1.34 -11.09 3.02
CA LEU A 251 -0.42 -10.10 3.61
C LEU A 251 -0.95 -9.47 4.90
N GLU A 252 -2.26 -9.55 5.15
CA GLU A 252 -2.93 -8.89 6.28
C GLU A 252 -2.54 -7.40 6.39
N PRO A 253 -2.74 -6.61 5.33
CA PRO A 253 -2.34 -5.21 5.30
C PRO A 253 -3.15 -4.36 6.30
N SER A 254 -2.61 -3.20 6.66
CA SER A 254 -3.35 -2.18 7.39
C SER A 254 -4.44 -1.58 6.51
N ILE A 255 -5.70 -1.79 6.88
CA ILE A 255 -6.87 -1.40 6.07
C ILE A 255 -7.77 -0.42 6.82
N SER A 256 -8.51 0.37 6.04
CA SER A 256 -9.61 1.19 6.54
C SER A 256 -10.89 0.36 6.55
N THR A 257 -11.60 0.38 7.66
CA THR A 257 -12.81 -0.42 7.91
C THR A 257 -13.91 0.45 8.51
N SER A 258 -15.07 -0.12 8.73
CA SER A 258 -16.16 0.53 9.45
C SER A 258 -16.82 -0.44 10.43
N SER A 259 -17.57 0.09 11.40
CA SER A 259 -18.28 -0.75 12.37
C SER A 259 -19.78 -0.82 12.12
N VAL A 260 -20.39 -2.00 12.03
CA VAL A 260 -21.83 -2.15 11.79
C VAL A 260 -22.52 -2.80 12.99
N ILE A 261 -23.56 -2.14 13.52
CA ILE A 261 -24.36 -2.64 14.65
C ILE A 261 -25.55 -3.43 14.09
N PRO A 262 -25.73 -4.72 14.46
CA PRO A 262 -26.88 -5.51 14.02
C PRO A 262 -28.21 -4.86 14.43
N GLY A 263 -29.19 -4.89 13.53
CA GLY A 263 -30.51 -4.30 13.72
C GLY A 263 -30.57 -2.79 13.51
N SER A 264 -29.46 -2.10 13.25
CA SER A 264 -29.49 -0.67 12.97
C SER A 264 -30.09 -0.40 11.58
N GLY A 265 -31.21 0.34 11.53
CA GLY A 265 -31.96 0.62 10.29
C GLY A 265 -31.31 1.63 9.33
N GLN A 266 -30.02 1.90 9.49
CA GLN A 266 -29.28 2.80 8.63
C GLN A 266 -28.81 2.06 7.38
N GLY A 267 -29.24 2.54 6.22
CA GLY A 267 -28.82 2.02 4.92
C GLY A 267 -27.31 1.79 4.87
N LEU A 268 -26.95 0.58 4.45
CA LEU A 268 -25.58 0.25 4.06
C LEU A 268 -25.31 0.79 2.66
N TRP A 269 -24.03 0.74 2.28
CA TRP A 269 -23.68 0.85 0.87
C TRP A 269 -24.39 -0.27 0.10
N GLU A 270 -25.30 0.10 -0.80
CA GLU A 270 -26.10 -0.86 -1.56
C GLU A 270 -25.21 -1.72 -2.46
N ASN A 271 -25.51 -3.02 -2.53
CA ASN A 271 -24.84 -4.00 -3.40
C ASN A 271 -23.33 -4.22 -3.16
N ASN A 272 -22.83 -3.97 -1.95
CA ASN A 272 -21.42 -4.20 -1.64
C ASN A 272 -21.06 -5.68 -1.39
N VAL A 273 -19.80 -5.99 -1.70
CA VAL A 273 -19.06 -7.18 -1.27
C VAL A 273 -18.05 -6.72 -0.22
N GLY A 274 -17.77 -7.53 0.79
CA GLY A 274 -16.76 -7.20 1.78
C GLY A 274 -16.30 -8.39 2.60
N VAL A 275 -15.53 -8.10 3.64
CA VAL A 275 -15.10 -9.05 4.67
C VAL A 275 -15.52 -8.63 6.06
N ILE A 276 -15.79 -9.62 6.89
CA ILE A 276 -16.00 -9.50 8.32
C ILE A 276 -14.67 -9.78 8.99
N LEU A 277 -14.21 -8.88 9.85
CA LEU A 277 -12.98 -9.06 10.62
C LEU A 277 -13.29 -9.76 11.95
N GLY A 278 -12.48 -10.75 12.30
CA GLY A 278 -12.51 -11.43 13.60
C GLY A 278 -11.23 -11.24 14.42
N GLY A 279 -10.28 -10.43 13.94
CA GLY A 279 -9.03 -10.15 14.63
C GLY A 279 -8.23 -9.03 13.97
N GLY A 280 -7.14 -8.62 14.61
CA GLY A 280 -6.32 -7.46 14.25
C GLY A 280 -6.32 -6.42 15.37
N ASP A 281 -5.57 -5.34 15.17
CA ASP A 281 -5.38 -4.27 16.15
C ASP A 281 -5.91 -2.94 15.60
N ILE A 282 -6.70 -2.19 16.37
CA ILE A 282 -7.20 -0.88 15.94
C ILE A 282 -6.13 0.19 16.18
N ALA A 283 -5.56 0.69 15.07
CA ALA A 283 -4.53 1.71 15.07
C ALA A 283 -5.09 3.14 15.05
N GLY A 284 -6.31 3.32 14.53
CA GLY A 284 -6.95 4.61 14.39
C GLY A 284 -8.46 4.48 14.24
N ALA A 285 -9.18 5.54 14.56
CA ALA A 285 -10.61 5.65 14.29
C ALA A 285 -11.02 7.11 14.25
N GLU A 286 -11.94 7.42 13.33
CA GLU A 286 -12.54 8.74 13.14
C GLU A 286 -14.04 8.64 12.84
N GLN A 287 -14.81 9.69 13.17
CA GLN A 287 -16.27 9.70 13.01
C GLN A 287 -16.71 9.81 11.54
N GLY A 288 -15.80 10.06 10.59
CA GLY A 288 -16.06 10.25 9.16
C GLY A 288 -14.92 9.74 8.29
N ASP A 289 -14.80 10.29 7.07
CA ASP A 289 -13.61 10.09 6.24
C ASP A 289 -12.39 10.66 6.94
N ALA A 290 -11.46 9.80 7.32
CA ALA A 290 -10.20 10.22 7.88
C ALA A 290 -9.17 10.56 6.79
N GLY A 291 -9.47 10.28 5.51
CA GLY A 291 -8.53 10.45 4.40
C GLY A 291 -7.25 9.65 4.64
N SER A 292 -7.37 8.45 5.21
CA SER A 292 -6.21 7.67 5.63
C SER A 292 -5.32 7.30 4.44
N TYR A 293 -4.01 7.31 4.66
CA TYR A 293 -3.02 7.00 3.64
C TYR A 293 -2.10 5.87 4.09
N THR A 294 -1.64 5.10 3.13
CA THR A 294 -0.71 3.99 3.37
C THR A 294 0.74 4.48 3.30
N THR A 295 1.57 4.00 4.22
CA THR A 295 3.03 4.16 4.23
C THR A 295 3.76 2.84 3.99
N GLY A 296 3.03 1.73 3.93
CA GLY A 296 3.53 0.36 3.92
C GLY A 296 2.38 -0.63 3.82
N ILE A 297 2.65 -1.92 3.65
CA ILE A 297 1.63 -2.96 3.78
C ILE A 297 1.09 -2.97 5.19
N LYS A 298 1.98 -2.90 6.19
CA LYS A 298 1.62 -2.86 7.62
C LYS A 298 1.54 -1.44 8.19
N GLY A 299 1.35 -0.44 7.32
CA GLY A 299 1.35 0.96 7.72
C GLY A 299 0.25 1.74 7.04
N ARG A 300 -0.78 2.11 7.79
CA ARG A 300 -1.79 3.09 7.39
C ARG A 300 -1.98 4.11 8.51
N LYS A 301 -2.07 5.40 8.16
CA LYS A 301 -2.15 6.50 9.13
C LYS A 301 -3.28 7.46 8.81
N ILE A 302 -3.83 8.04 9.87
CA ILE A 302 -4.72 9.21 9.82
C ILE A 302 -3.86 10.44 10.13
N ILE A 303 -3.98 11.49 9.31
CA ILE A 303 -3.19 12.71 9.50
C ILE A 303 -3.51 13.33 10.87
N GLY A 304 -2.48 13.61 11.67
CA GLY A 304 -2.61 14.27 12.96
C GLY A 304 -3.09 13.38 14.11
N GLN A 305 -3.21 12.06 13.90
CA GLN A 305 -3.57 11.12 14.96
C GLN A 305 -2.38 10.22 15.31
N GLU A 306 -1.86 10.38 16.53
CA GLU A 306 -0.86 9.49 17.11
C GLU A 306 -1.50 8.65 18.22
N GLY A 307 -1.69 7.36 17.91
CA GLY A 307 -2.40 6.45 18.79
C GLY A 307 -3.88 6.79 18.95
N ILE A 308 -4.64 5.81 19.41
CA ILE A 308 -6.04 5.98 19.76
C ILE A 308 -6.34 5.31 21.10
N SER A 309 -7.15 5.95 21.94
CA SER A 309 -7.62 5.36 23.19
C SER A 309 -8.83 4.48 22.94
N GLN A 310 -9.01 3.45 23.77
CA GLN A 310 -10.18 2.58 23.75
C GLN A 310 -11.49 3.40 23.82
N THR A 311 -11.56 4.37 24.73
CA THR A 311 -12.73 5.24 24.89
C THR A 311 -13.08 6.02 23.63
N LYS A 312 -12.08 6.47 22.86
CA LYS A 312 -12.32 7.16 21.58
C LYS A 312 -12.89 6.18 20.54
N ILE A 313 -12.37 4.94 20.46
CA ILE A 313 -12.89 3.89 19.58
C ILE A 313 -14.36 3.62 19.91
N ASP A 314 -14.66 3.31 21.17
CA ASP A 314 -16.01 2.94 21.61
C ASP A 314 -17.00 4.11 21.37
N ALA A 315 -16.57 5.36 21.60
CA ALA A 315 -17.38 6.55 21.31
C ALA A 315 -17.69 6.73 19.82
N ILE A 316 -16.72 6.45 18.94
CA ILE A 316 -16.89 6.56 17.48
C ILE A 316 -17.86 5.49 16.97
N ILE A 317 -17.74 4.25 17.47
CA ILE A 317 -18.63 3.15 17.08
C ILE A 317 -20.05 3.45 17.57
N SER A 318 -20.20 3.90 18.82
CA SER A 318 -21.52 4.20 19.41
C SER A 318 -22.26 5.32 18.69
N LYS A 319 -21.56 6.40 18.30
CA LYS A 319 -22.15 7.55 17.61
C LYS A 319 -22.68 7.24 16.22
N ARG A 320 -22.27 6.11 15.61
CA ARG A 320 -22.81 5.70 14.31
C ARG A 320 -24.32 5.46 14.39
N GLY A 321 -24.90 5.17 15.56
CA GLY A 321 -26.36 4.99 15.71
C GLY A 321 -27.19 6.23 15.38
N ASP A 322 -26.65 7.44 15.61
CA ASP A 322 -27.44 8.67 15.66
C ASP A 322 -27.36 9.50 14.36
N ASP A 323 -26.20 9.50 13.70
CA ASP A 323 -25.96 10.28 12.50
C ASP A 323 -25.83 9.35 11.29
N LYS A 324 -26.37 9.75 10.12
CA LYS A 324 -26.23 9.04 8.82
C LYS A 324 -24.77 8.95 8.32
N GLY A 325 -23.78 9.25 9.17
CA GLY A 325 -22.38 9.23 8.85
C GLY A 325 -21.82 7.81 8.80
N TYR A 326 -20.80 7.62 7.97
CA TYR A 326 -19.94 6.46 8.04
C TYR A 326 -18.80 6.74 9.02
N ASN A 327 -18.24 5.72 9.67
CA ASN A 327 -17.01 5.86 10.44
C ASN A 327 -15.85 5.13 9.76
N GLU A 328 -14.65 5.62 9.97
CA GLU A 328 -13.41 4.99 9.50
C GLU A 328 -12.64 4.45 10.70
N ILE A 329 -12.28 3.17 10.65
CA ILE A 329 -11.49 2.47 11.66
C ILE A 329 -10.30 1.82 10.97
N ILE A 330 -9.08 2.18 11.35
CA ILE A 330 -7.86 1.60 10.80
C ILE A 330 -7.51 0.35 11.59
N VAL A 331 -7.45 -0.79 10.89
CA VAL A 331 -7.12 -2.09 11.47
C VAL A 331 -5.80 -2.59 10.90
N ASP A 332 -4.84 -2.83 11.78
CA ASP A 332 -3.57 -3.48 11.48
C ASP A 332 -3.71 -5.00 11.65
N ASN A 333 -2.99 -5.75 10.80
CA ASN A 333 -2.96 -7.22 10.81
C ASN A 333 -4.37 -7.88 10.86
N PRO A 334 -5.33 -7.43 10.02
CA PRO A 334 -6.70 -7.91 10.05
C PRO A 334 -6.75 -9.43 9.83
N LYS A 335 -7.59 -10.11 10.60
CA LYS A 335 -7.91 -11.53 10.42
C LYS A 335 -9.32 -11.66 9.89
N ILE A 336 -9.47 -12.31 8.73
CA ILE A 336 -10.76 -12.44 8.05
C ILE A 336 -11.54 -13.60 8.66
N PHE A 337 -12.71 -13.29 9.24
CA PHE A 337 -13.65 -14.31 9.73
C PHE A 337 -14.46 -14.92 8.57
N GLY A 338 -14.86 -14.07 7.63
CA GLY A 338 -15.61 -14.48 6.45
C GLY A 338 -15.76 -13.36 5.45
N MET A 339 -16.25 -13.70 4.26
CA MET A 339 -16.69 -12.71 3.29
C MET A 339 -18.20 -12.49 3.44
N PHE A 340 -18.69 -11.26 3.24
CA PHE A 340 -20.12 -10.98 3.15
C PHE A 340 -20.53 -10.34 1.82
N LYS A 341 -21.78 -10.59 1.41
CA LYS A 341 -22.48 -9.86 0.35
C LYS A 341 -23.75 -9.22 0.92
N THR A 342 -23.99 -7.95 0.63
CA THR A 342 -25.26 -7.30 1.00
C THR A 342 -26.40 -7.74 0.11
N VAL A 343 -27.59 -7.93 0.68
CA VAL A 343 -28.81 -8.35 -0.04
C VAL A 343 -29.96 -7.37 0.15
N ALA A 344 -30.91 -7.39 -0.77
CA ALA A 344 -32.20 -6.75 -0.56
C ALA A 344 -33.09 -7.66 0.30
N VAL A 345 -33.99 -7.08 1.07
CA VAL A 345 -35.05 -7.81 1.78
C VAL A 345 -36.38 -7.27 1.30
N ASP A 346 -37.21 -8.14 0.73
CA ASP A 346 -38.52 -7.76 0.20
C ASP A 346 -39.55 -7.56 1.34
N PRO A 347 -40.75 -7.02 1.06
CA PRO A 347 -41.78 -6.82 2.09
C PRO A 347 -42.24 -8.10 2.81
N SER A 348 -42.00 -9.27 2.23
CA SER A 348 -42.30 -10.57 2.85
C SER A 348 -41.18 -11.06 3.77
N GLY A 349 -40.05 -10.35 3.82
CA GLY A 349 -38.86 -10.71 4.59
C GLY A 349 -37.92 -11.66 3.83
N LYS A 350 -38.18 -11.95 2.55
CA LYS A 350 -37.29 -12.79 1.75
C LYS A 350 -36.06 -11.99 1.32
N MET A 351 -34.90 -12.64 1.42
CA MET A 351 -33.63 -12.09 0.98
C MET A 351 -33.46 -12.34 -0.52
N ARG A 352 -33.13 -11.28 -1.26
CA ARG A 352 -32.96 -11.30 -2.72
C ARG A 352 -31.56 -10.85 -3.11
N GLY A 353 -30.98 -11.54 -4.09
CA GLY A 353 -29.69 -11.17 -4.69
C GLY A 353 -29.64 -11.41 -6.19
N ASP A 354 -28.62 -10.83 -6.83
CA ASP A 354 -28.30 -11.12 -8.22
C ASP A 354 -27.57 -12.47 -8.31
N VAL A 355 -28.14 -13.41 -9.08
CA VAL A 355 -27.66 -14.81 -9.15
C VAL A 355 -26.22 -14.87 -9.64
N ALA A 356 -25.91 -14.21 -10.76
CA ALA A 356 -24.59 -14.27 -11.38
C ALA A 356 -23.51 -13.68 -10.45
N ALA A 357 -23.77 -12.52 -9.85
CA ALA A 357 -22.84 -11.88 -8.93
C ALA A 357 -22.61 -12.70 -7.64
N PHE A 358 -23.64 -13.41 -7.15
CA PHE A 358 -23.49 -14.31 -6.00
C PHE A 358 -22.68 -15.55 -6.34
N GLU A 359 -22.93 -16.18 -7.49
CA GLU A 359 -22.20 -17.38 -7.90
C GLU A 359 -20.69 -17.11 -8.09
N GLU A 360 -20.33 -16.00 -8.74
CA GLU A 360 -18.92 -15.57 -8.87
C GLU A 360 -18.27 -15.41 -7.50
N TYR A 361 -18.95 -14.72 -6.60
CA TYR A 361 -18.46 -14.39 -5.28
C TYR A 361 -18.36 -15.60 -4.34
N VAL A 362 -19.34 -16.51 -4.37
CA VAL A 362 -19.32 -17.77 -3.62
C VAL A 362 -18.18 -18.64 -4.12
N SER A 363 -18.04 -18.79 -5.44
CA SER A 363 -16.96 -19.56 -6.05
C SER A 363 -15.58 -19.04 -5.61
N LEU A 364 -15.40 -17.72 -5.58
CA LEU A 364 -14.16 -17.10 -5.10
C LEU A 364 -13.90 -17.42 -3.63
N ALA A 365 -14.89 -17.24 -2.74
CA ALA A 365 -14.73 -17.51 -1.32
C ALA A 365 -14.42 -18.99 -1.05
N GLU A 366 -15.09 -19.91 -1.74
CA GLU A 366 -14.85 -21.36 -1.65
C GLU A 366 -13.43 -21.72 -2.10
N GLN A 367 -12.97 -21.18 -3.22
CA GLN A 367 -11.60 -21.41 -3.71
C GLN A 367 -10.54 -20.95 -2.69
N LYS A 368 -10.81 -19.87 -1.96
CA LYS A 368 -9.91 -19.38 -0.90
C LYS A 368 -10.14 -20.04 0.46
N GLY A 369 -11.16 -20.88 0.59
CA GLY A 369 -11.48 -21.62 1.82
C GLY A 369 -12.06 -20.74 2.93
N ILE A 370 -12.88 -19.75 2.57
CA ILE A 370 -13.44 -18.76 3.50
C ILE A 370 -14.97 -18.89 3.53
N PRO A 371 -15.60 -18.82 4.71
CA PRO A 371 -17.05 -18.84 4.81
C PRO A 371 -17.71 -17.65 4.12
N VAL A 372 -18.88 -17.91 3.53
CA VAL A 372 -19.71 -16.89 2.88
C VAL A 372 -20.89 -16.53 3.79
N TYR A 373 -21.12 -15.23 3.91
CA TYR A 373 -22.22 -14.67 4.68
C TYR A 373 -23.06 -13.70 3.85
N VAL A 374 -24.31 -13.53 4.28
CA VAL A 374 -25.27 -12.60 3.73
C VAL A 374 -25.55 -11.51 4.76
N MET A 375 -25.46 -10.25 4.35
CA MET A 375 -25.75 -9.11 5.22
C MET A 375 -27.04 -8.42 4.77
N THR A 376 -28.03 -8.33 5.66
CA THR A 376 -29.31 -7.67 5.40
C THR A 376 -29.19 -6.14 5.51
N PRO A 377 -30.17 -5.37 5.02
CA PRO A 377 -30.16 -3.90 5.13
C PRO A 377 -30.12 -3.38 6.56
N ASP A 378 -30.69 -4.13 7.52
CA ASP A 378 -30.61 -3.85 8.96
C ASP A 378 -29.35 -4.44 9.62
N ARG A 379 -28.34 -4.81 8.82
CA ARG A 379 -26.98 -5.20 9.25
C ARG A 379 -26.91 -6.48 10.09
N ARG A 380 -27.91 -7.35 10.00
CA ARG A 380 -27.82 -8.72 10.50
C ARG A 380 -27.06 -9.58 9.50
N ILE A 381 -26.29 -10.54 10.00
CA ILE A 381 -25.43 -11.38 9.18
C ILE A 381 -25.92 -12.82 9.32
N PHE A 382 -26.10 -13.52 8.20
CA PHE A 382 -26.54 -14.90 8.18
C PHE A 382 -25.58 -15.76 7.38
N GLU A 383 -25.45 -17.04 7.76
CA GLU A 383 -24.76 -18.03 6.94
C GLU A 383 -25.41 -18.10 5.55
N PHE A 384 -24.61 -18.07 4.49
CA PHE A 384 -25.10 -18.36 3.15
C PHE A 384 -25.24 -19.88 2.96
N ILE A 385 -26.40 -20.33 2.46
CA ILE A 385 -26.62 -21.75 2.11
C ILE A 385 -26.73 -21.93 0.60
N ALA A 386 -27.58 -21.13 -0.07
CA ALA A 386 -27.79 -21.22 -1.50
C ALA A 386 -28.46 -19.96 -2.04
N ILE A 387 -28.28 -19.69 -3.34
CA ILE A 387 -29.11 -18.76 -4.11
C ILE A 387 -29.90 -19.56 -5.14
N HIS A 388 -31.19 -19.28 -5.26
CA HIS A 388 -32.10 -19.90 -6.22
C HIS A 388 -32.07 -19.15 -7.55
N THR A 389 -32.55 -19.79 -8.62
CA THR A 389 -32.56 -19.21 -9.97
C THR A 389 -33.43 -17.96 -10.10
N ASP A 390 -34.40 -17.77 -9.19
CA ASP A 390 -35.23 -16.56 -9.10
C ASP A 390 -34.62 -15.47 -8.21
N GLY A 391 -33.38 -15.68 -7.74
CA GLY A 391 -32.67 -14.75 -6.86
C GLY A 391 -33.07 -14.83 -5.38
N ASP A 392 -33.96 -15.75 -4.97
CA ASP A 392 -34.22 -16.00 -3.55
C ASP A 392 -32.98 -16.61 -2.89
N ILE A 393 -32.60 -16.08 -1.73
CA ILE A 393 -31.45 -16.57 -0.96
C ILE A 393 -31.93 -17.39 0.23
N THR A 394 -31.39 -18.59 0.36
CA THR A 394 -31.56 -19.42 1.56
C THR A 394 -30.39 -19.19 2.48
N THR A 395 -30.70 -18.83 3.73
CA THR A 395 -29.72 -18.57 4.77
C THR A 395 -29.82 -19.57 5.91
N GLY A 396 -28.70 -19.74 6.62
CA GLY A 396 -28.60 -20.55 7.83
C GLY A 396 -28.78 -19.72 9.09
N SER A 397 -27.95 -20.01 10.09
CA SER A 397 -28.05 -19.31 11.38
C SER A 397 -27.63 -17.84 11.25
N GLU A 398 -28.26 -16.98 12.05
CA GLU A 398 -27.75 -15.62 12.26
C GLU A 398 -26.41 -15.71 13.01
N ILE A 399 -25.41 -15.00 12.50
CA ILE A 399 -24.10 -14.85 13.11
C ILE A 399 -24.12 -13.60 13.98
N THR A 400 -23.70 -13.72 15.23
CA THR A 400 -23.63 -12.59 16.17
C THR A 400 -22.22 -12.00 16.25
N PRO A 401 -22.07 -10.73 16.69
CA PRO A 401 -20.75 -10.15 16.98
C PRO A 401 -19.92 -11.01 17.95
N GLU A 402 -20.55 -11.61 18.96
CA GLU A 402 -19.89 -12.51 19.91
C GLU A 402 -19.30 -13.76 19.23
N GLN A 403 -20.02 -14.37 18.28
CA GLN A 403 -19.51 -15.51 17.52
C GLN A 403 -18.33 -15.14 16.62
N VAL A 404 -18.34 -13.94 16.02
CA VAL A 404 -17.21 -13.45 15.21
C VAL A 404 -15.97 -13.21 16.06
N ALA A 405 -16.14 -12.57 17.22
CA ALA A 405 -15.04 -12.25 18.13
C ALA A 405 -14.38 -13.50 18.74
N ARG A 406 -15.15 -14.56 18.99
CA ARG A 406 -14.65 -15.83 19.54
C ARG A 406 -14.28 -16.86 18.47
N GLY A 407 -14.75 -16.66 17.25
CA GLY A 407 -14.58 -17.59 16.17
C GLY A 407 -13.15 -17.57 15.59
N LYS A 408 -12.82 -18.63 14.87
CA LYS A 408 -11.52 -18.71 14.18
C LYS A 408 -11.53 -17.77 12.97
N ALA A 409 -10.62 -16.81 12.96
CA ALA A 409 -10.40 -15.90 11.85
C ALA A 409 -8.98 -16.04 11.27
N GLY A 410 -8.85 -15.73 9.98
CA GLY A 410 -7.60 -15.81 9.23
C GLY A 410 -7.30 -17.19 8.65
N LEU A 411 -6.40 -17.21 7.67
CA LEU A 411 -5.95 -18.44 7.01
C LEU A 411 -4.67 -19.00 7.65
N PRO A 412 -4.44 -20.32 7.56
CA PRO A 412 -3.15 -20.93 7.91
C PRO A 412 -1.99 -20.30 7.11
N GLY A 413 -0.80 -20.24 7.71
CA GLY A 413 0.40 -19.63 7.11
C GLY A 413 0.74 -20.17 5.72
N GLU A 414 0.64 -21.50 5.53
CA GLU A 414 0.89 -22.15 4.23
C GLU A 414 -0.05 -21.64 3.13
N LYS A 415 -1.35 -21.56 3.41
CA LYS A 415 -2.35 -21.09 2.44
C LYS A 415 -2.18 -19.59 2.16
N ARG A 416 -1.85 -18.80 3.19
CA ARG A 416 -1.52 -17.38 3.03
C ARG A 416 -0.33 -17.19 2.11
N LYS A 417 0.70 -18.02 2.25
CA LYS A 417 1.89 -17.97 1.42
C LYS A 417 1.59 -18.29 -0.04
N GLU A 418 0.85 -19.37 -0.29
CA GLU A 418 0.39 -19.76 -1.64
C GLU A 418 -0.32 -18.60 -2.33
N ILE A 419 -1.30 -17.99 -1.66
CA ILE A 419 -2.06 -16.83 -2.19
C ILE A 419 -1.14 -15.61 -2.39
N GLY A 420 -0.20 -15.38 -1.46
CA GLY A 420 0.71 -14.24 -1.52
C GLY A 420 1.72 -14.34 -2.67
N GLU A 421 2.24 -15.54 -2.95
CA GLU A 421 3.12 -15.79 -4.10
C GLU A 421 2.40 -15.54 -5.42
N GLU A 422 1.12 -15.92 -5.51
CA GLU A 422 0.25 -15.57 -6.65
C GLU A 422 0.16 -14.04 -6.82
N VAL A 423 -0.12 -13.30 -5.74
CA VAL A 423 -0.21 -11.83 -5.75
C VAL A 423 1.10 -11.17 -6.19
N LEU A 424 2.24 -11.65 -5.67
CA LEU A 424 3.56 -11.11 -6.03
C LEU A 424 3.83 -11.28 -7.53
N SER A 425 3.48 -12.44 -8.10
CA SER A 425 3.68 -12.71 -9.53
C SER A 425 2.93 -11.75 -10.47
N LYS A 426 1.86 -11.11 -9.98
CA LYS A 426 1.05 -10.15 -10.75
C LYS A 426 1.66 -8.73 -10.77
N HIS A 427 2.65 -8.43 -9.92
CA HIS A 427 3.29 -7.11 -9.80
C HIS A 427 2.28 -5.96 -9.63
N LEU A 428 1.40 -6.08 -8.64
CA LEU A 428 0.29 -5.15 -8.41
C LEU A 428 0.65 -3.92 -7.56
N PHE A 429 1.85 -3.86 -6.99
CA PHE A 429 2.26 -2.72 -6.15
C PHE A 429 2.80 -1.57 -7.01
N LYS A 430 2.40 -0.34 -6.66
CA LYS A 430 2.92 0.90 -7.24
C LYS A 430 4.40 1.12 -6.94
N LYS A 431 4.85 0.61 -5.80
CA LYS A 431 6.18 0.87 -5.24
C LYS A 431 6.94 -0.43 -4.98
N ILE A 432 8.20 -0.45 -5.40
CA ILE A 432 9.12 -1.58 -5.26
C ILE A 432 9.31 -1.95 -3.80
N HIS A 433 9.54 -0.96 -2.92
CA HIS A 433 9.78 -1.27 -1.51
C HIS A 433 8.55 -1.90 -0.84
N ILE A 434 7.34 -1.62 -1.33
CA ILE A 434 6.11 -2.28 -0.89
C ILE A 434 6.07 -3.73 -1.39
N HIS A 435 6.47 -3.98 -2.64
CA HIS A 435 6.66 -5.35 -3.14
C HIS A 435 7.66 -6.14 -2.28
N LYS A 436 8.79 -5.52 -1.90
CA LYS A 436 9.78 -6.11 -0.98
C LYS A 436 9.24 -6.34 0.42
N GLU A 437 8.42 -5.43 0.93
CA GLU A 437 7.72 -5.63 2.20
C GLU A 437 6.81 -6.87 2.13
N ALA A 438 6.10 -7.08 1.00
CA ALA A 438 5.26 -8.25 0.80
C ALA A 438 6.10 -9.54 0.78
N GLU A 439 7.20 -9.56 0.03
CA GLU A 439 8.14 -10.69 0.03
C GLU A 439 8.64 -11.03 1.44
N LYS A 440 8.99 -10.01 2.23
CA LYS A 440 9.44 -10.19 3.62
C LYS A 440 8.34 -10.76 4.51
N ILE A 441 7.10 -10.28 4.37
CA ILE A 441 5.95 -10.81 5.11
C ILE A 441 5.77 -12.29 4.79
N LEU A 442 5.78 -12.67 3.51
CA LEU A 442 5.61 -14.06 3.10
C LEU A 442 6.78 -14.96 3.53
N ALA A 443 8.02 -14.48 3.44
CA ALA A 443 9.19 -15.21 3.92
C ALA A 443 9.12 -15.50 5.43
N SER A 444 8.54 -14.58 6.20
CA SER A 444 8.36 -14.75 7.65
C SER A 444 7.33 -15.83 8.02
N LEU A 445 6.39 -16.16 7.12
CA LEU A 445 5.40 -17.22 7.37
C LEU A 445 6.04 -18.60 7.47
N ASP A 446 7.17 -18.82 6.81
CA ASP A 446 7.94 -20.07 6.86
C ASP A 446 9.05 -20.06 7.93
N GLY A 447 9.12 -18.98 8.74
CA GLY A 447 10.24 -18.75 9.66
C GLY A 447 11.57 -18.48 8.96
N SER A 448 11.54 -18.06 7.69
CA SER A 448 12.75 -17.70 6.95
C SER A 448 13.04 -16.20 7.08
N ASP A 449 14.12 -15.85 7.77
CA ASP A 449 14.57 -14.44 7.91
C ASP A 449 15.35 -13.94 6.69
N ARG A 450 15.23 -14.59 5.53
CA ARG A 450 16.18 -14.44 4.40
C ARG A 450 15.77 -13.44 3.31
N ALA A 451 14.72 -12.66 3.49
CA ALA A 451 14.36 -11.65 2.49
C ALA A 451 15.43 -10.54 2.44
N SER A 452 16.18 -10.47 1.33
CA SER A 452 17.07 -9.33 1.07
C SER A 452 16.23 -8.08 0.82
N ILE A 453 16.60 -6.97 1.45
CA ILE A 453 15.95 -5.67 1.23
C ILE A 453 16.41 -5.07 -0.12
N GLU A 454 17.58 -5.49 -0.61
CA GLU A 454 18.11 -5.02 -1.88
C GLU A 454 17.30 -5.57 -3.06
N ILE A 455 16.92 -4.67 -3.96
CA ILE A 455 16.27 -5.02 -5.22
C ILE A 455 17.32 -5.45 -6.24
N SER A 456 17.09 -6.57 -6.91
CA SER A 456 17.93 -6.98 -8.03
C SER A 456 17.62 -6.19 -9.29
N ARG A 457 18.56 -6.19 -10.24
CA ARG A 457 18.41 -5.56 -11.55
C ARG A 457 17.22 -6.16 -12.30
N GLU A 458 17.16 -7.48 -12.35
CA GLU A 458 16.15 -8.25 -13.08
C GLU A 458 14.75 -8.01 -12.51
N GLU A 459 14.66 -7.90 -11.18
CA GLU A 459 13.40 -7.62 -10.50
C GLU A 459 12.91 -6.20 -10.75
N TYR A 460 13.80 -5.19 -10.75
CA TYR A 460 13.43 -3.82 -11.15
C TYR A 460 12.77 -3.80 -12.53
N LEU A 461 13.44 -4.45 -13.49
CA LEU A 461 13.00 -4.47 -14.90
C LEU A 461 11.71 -5.25 -15.07
N ALA A 462 11.54 -6.38 -14.36
CA ALA A 462 10.28 -7.11 -14.34
C ALA A 462 9.12 -6.26 -13.81
N GLN A 463 9.34 -5.52 -12.72
CA GLN A 463 8.32 -4.61 -12.18
C GLN A 463 8.04 -3.44 -13.15
N LEU A 464 9.08 -2.84 -13.73
CA LEU A 464 8.96 -1.74 -14.68
C LEU A 464 8.17 -2.14 -15.93
N LYS A 465 8.42 -3.34 -16.48
CA LYS A 465 7.71 -3.86 -17.64
C LYS A 465 6.20 -4.00 -17.38
N ASN A 466 5.83 -4.42 -16.17
CA ASN A 466 4.43 -4.62 -15.77
C ASN A 466 3.75 -3.33 -15.31
N ASN A 467 4.54 -2.34 -14.88
CA ASN A 467 4.04 -1.10 -14.29
C ASN A 467 4.96 0.10 -14.59
N PRO A 468 5.06 0.52 -15.86
CA PRO A 468 6.04 1.53 -16.26
C PRO A 468 5.79 2.90 -15.62
N GLY A 469 4.53 3.26 -15.41
CA GLY A 469 4.15 4.58 -14.89
C GLY A 469 4.62 4.81 -13.44
N SER A 470 4.30 3.87 -12.53
CA SER A 470 4.61 4.02 -11.11
C SER A 470 6.06 3.66 -10.79
N ILE A 471 6.62 2.64 -11.46
CA ILE A 471 7.96 2.12 -11.19
C ILE A 471 9.04 3.04 -11.74
N SER A 472 8.87 3.62 -12.93
CA SER A 472 9.88 4.52 -13.51
C SER A 472 10.26 5.67 -12.58
N ARG A 473 9.31 6.25 -11.85
CA ARG A 473 9.58 7.34 -10.89
C ARG A 473 10.55 6.95 -9.78
N GLN A 474 10.69 5.66 -9.48
CA GLN A 474 11.61 5.12 -8.48
C GLN A 474 13.02 4.87 -9.02
N LEU A 475 13.28 5.12 -10.31
CA LEU A 475 14.63 5.09 -10.88
C LEU A 475 15.60 6.03 -10.14
N ARG A 476 15.08 7.06 -9.48
CA ARG A 476 15.89 7.98 -8.65
C ARG A 476 16.50 7.28 -7.43
N GLU A 477 15.83 6.24 -6.94
CA GLU A 477 16.14 5.54 -5.69
C GLU A 477 16.99 4.28 -5.90
N VAL A 478 17.21 3.84 -7.16
CA VAL A 478 18.04 2.66 -7.44
C VAL A 478 19.51 2.92 -7.10
N PRO A 479 20.29 1.88 -6.77
CA PRO A 479 21.72 2.02 -6.50
C PRO A 479 22.48 2.71 -7.64
N GLU A 480 23.51 3.48 -7.29
CA GLU A 480 24.34 4.19 -8.27
C GLU A 480 25.03 3.24 -9.27
N SER A 481 25.29 1.99 -8.85
CA SER A 481 25.80 0.95 -9.74
C SER A 481 24.84 0.63 -10.90
N PHE A 482 23.52 0.73 -10.71
CA PHE A 482 22.54 0.52 -11.77
C PHE A 482 22.48 1.74 -12.70
N LYS A 483 22.57 2.95 -12.13
CA LYS A 483 22.57 4.20 -12.91
C LYS A 483 23.78 4.35 -13.82
N ASN A 484 24.88 3.68 -13.50
CA ASN A 484 26.09 3.60 -14.33
C ASN A 484 26.13 2.35 -15.23
N ASP A 485 25.14 1.45 -15.14
CA ASP A 485 25.02 0.30 -16.03
C ASP A 485 24.28 0.69 -17.32
N LYS A 486 25.04 0.88 -18.39
CA LYS A 486 24.54 1.23 -19.73
C LYS A 486 23.39 0.33 -20.19
N SER A 487 23.53 -0.98 -19.99
CA SER A 487 22.54 -1.95 -20.48
C SER A 487 21.23 -1.88 -19.69
N PHE A 488 21.32 -1.70 -18.37
CA PHE A 488 20.16 -1.49 -17.51
C PHE A 488 19.42 -0.20 -17.86
N MET A 489 20.15 0.89 -18.08
CA MET A 489 19.55 2.19 -18.40
C MET A 489 18.85 2.16 -19.77
N LEU A 490 19.46 1.55 -20.78
CA LEU A 490 18.82 1.41 -22.09
C LEU A 490 17.56 0.52 -22.02
N GLU A 491 17.62 -0.59 -21.29
CA GLU A 491 16.46 -1.45 -21.09
C GLU A 491 15.33 -0.73 -20.33
N THR A 492 15.68 0.09 -19.33
CA THR A 492 14.73 0.95 -18.62
C THR A 492 14.06 1.95 -19.57
N ALA A 493 14.83 2.58 -20.47
CA ALA A 493 14.30 3.53 -21.46
C ALA A 493 13.35 2.88 -22.49
N MET A 494 13.39 1.56 -22.67
CA MET A 494 12.39 0.86 -23.51
C MET A 494 10.99 0.84 -22.89
N HIS A 495 10.89 1.03 -21.58
CA HIS A 495 9.63 0.94 -20.83
C HIS A 495 9.17 2.28 -20.25
N THR A 496 9.95 3.35 -20.37
CA THR A 496 9.59 4.67 -19.82
C THR A 496 10.13 5.82 -20.67
N GLU A 497 9.98 7.06 -20.21
CA GLU A 497 10.43 8.26 -20.92
C GLU A 497 11.96 8.30 -20.99
N ALA A 498 12.53 8.19 -22.20
CA ALA A 498 13.97 8.16 -22.42
C ALA A 498 14.72 9.37 -21.82
N ALA A 499 14.12 10.56 -21.87
CA ALA A 499 14.72 11.76 -21.26
C ALA A 499 14.78 11.69 -19.74
N PHE A 500 13.76 11.13 -19.09
CA PHE A 500 13.81 10.91 -17.65
C PHE A 500 14.90 9.89 -17.29
N VAL A 501 15.04 8.82 -18.07
CA VAL A 501 16.10 7.83 -17.87
C VAL A 501 17.49 8.44 -18.05
N TYR A 502 17.68 9.25 -19.09
CA TYR A 502 18.92 9.99 -19.30
C TYR A 502 19.25 10.92 -18.12
N GLU A 503 18.26 11.66 -17.61
CA GLU A 503 18.43 12.56 -16.46
C GLU A 503 18.90 11.79 -15.20
N GLN A 504 18.41 10.57 -15.01
CA GLN A 504 18.77 9.71 -13.88
C GLN A 504 20.03 8.86 -14.10
N ALA A 505 20.61 8.85 -15.30
CA ALA A 505 21.87 8.14 -15.56
C ALA A 505 23.03 8.77 -14.79
N GLY A 506 24.01 7.94 -14.46
CA GLY A 506 25.26 8.41 -13.87
C GLY A 506 26.04 9.29 -14.85
N GLU A 507 26.89 10.16 -14.31
CA GLU A 507 27.60 11.19 -15.10
C GLU A 507 28.53 10.60 -16.17
N ASP A 508 29.07 9.40 -15.94
CA ASP A 508 29.91 8.69 -16.90
C ASP A 508 29.09 8.31 -18.15
N LEU A 509 27.86 7.82 -17.97
CA LEU A 509 26.97 7.50 -19.09
C LEU A 509 26.45 8.76 -19.79
N LYS A 510 26.15 9.82 -19.04
CA LYS A 510 25.76 11.12 -19.62
C LYS A 510 26.86 11.78 -20.44
N SER A 511 28.10 11.32 -20.31
CA SER A 511 29.22 11.76 -21.11
C SER A 511 29.60 10.75 -22.21
N ASP A 512 29.01 9.55 -22.23
CA ASP A 512 29.22 8.50 -23.23
C ASP A 512 28.39 8.79 -24.50
N PRO A 513 29.04 9.18 -25.63
CA PRO A 513 28.35 9.45 -26.89
C PRO A 513 27.51 8.28 -27.39
N ASP A 514 27.97 7.05 -27.20
CA ASP A 514 27.27 5.86 -27.69
C ASP A 514 26.00 5.61 -26.88
N PHE A 515 26.02 5.86 -25.56
CA PHE A 515 24.83 5.78 -24.73
C PHE A 515 23.82 6.86 -25.12
N ILE A 516 24.27 8.09 -25.34
CA ILE A 516 23.42 9.22 -25.79
C ILE A 516 22.74 8.90 -27.13
N LYS A 517 23.49 8.39 -28.10
CA LYS A 517 22.95 7.96 -29.40
C LYS A 517 21.88 6.90 -29.22
N GLN A 518 22.17 5.88 -28.41
CA GLN A 518 21.23 4.77 -28.18
C GLN A 518 19.96 5.21 -27.45
N ILE A 519 20.08 6.01 -26.38
CA ILE A 519 18.92 6.48 -25.63
C ILE A 519 18.06 7.45 -26.43
N TYR A 520 18.68 8.27 -27.29
CA TYR A 520 17.98 9.16 -28.19
C TYR A 520 17.19 8.38 -29.27
N ALA A 521 17.74 7.27 -29.75
CA ALA A 521 17.07 6.38 -30.72
C ALA A 521 15.87 5.61 -30.11
N LEU A 522 15.82 5.44 -28.78
CA LEU A 522 14.71 4.80 -28.08
C LEU A 522 13.51 5.75 -27.99
N ARG A 523 12.76 5.84 -29.09
CA ARG A 523 11.56 6.69 -29.26
C ARG A 523 10.42 6.23 -28.34
N SER A 524 10.41 6.61 -27.06
CA SER A 524 9.29 6.30 -26.16
C SER A 524 8.08 7.20 -26.50
N GLY A 525 7.13 6.65 -27.24
CA GLY A 525 6.15 7.37 -28.05
C GLY A 525 5.05 8.20 -27.38
N GLN A 526 5.20 8.72 -26.16
CA GLN A 526 4.10 9.47 -25.52
C GLN A 526 4.42 10.81 -24.85
N ASN A 527 5.69 11.19 -24.66
CA ASN A 527 6.05 12.54 -24.24
C ASN A 527 7.40 12.93 -24.83
N LYS A 528 7.38 13.86 -25.79
CA LYS A 528 8.58 14.46 -26.40
C LYS A 528 9.25 15.44 -25.44
N ARG A 529 9.66 14.99 -24.25
CA ARG A 529 10.67 15.74 -23.50
C ARG A 529 12.00 15.35 -24.13
N ASP A 530 12.63 16.29 -24.82
CA ASP A 530 13.80 15.98 -25.64
C ASP A 530 15.02 15.65 -24.77
N VAL A 531 15.56 14.44 -24.91
CA VAL A 531 16.91 14.06 -24.46
C VAL A 531 17.93 15.12 -24.91
N TYR A 532 17.71 15.72 -26.09
CA TYR A 532 18.51 16.79 -26.65
C TYR A 532 18.74 17.98 -25.70
N THR A 533 17.74 18.35 -24.89
CA THR A 533 17.86 19.48 -23.96
C THR A 533 18.99 19.28 -22.96
N TYR A 534 19.28 18.03 -22.59
CA TYR A 534 20.30 17.65 -21.62
C TYR A 534 21.59 17.13 -22.26
N MET A 535 21.67 17.12 -23.59
CA MET A 535 22.83 16.63 -24.32
C MET A 535 24.00 17.63 -24.21
N PRO A 536 25.26 17.16 -24.10
CA PRO A 536 26.43 18.03 -24.18
C PRO A 536 26.48 18.82 -25.51
N GLU A 537 26.87 20.09 -25.47
CA GLU A 537 26.95 20.96 -26.66
C GLU A 537 27.81 20.39 -27.80
N ALA A 538 28.86 19.65 -27.47
CA ALA A 538 29.71 18.99 -28.46
C ALA A 538 28.92 17.99 -29.32
N LEU A 539 27.99 17.25 -28.72
CA LEU A 539 27.17 16.26 -29.42
C LEU A 539 25.97 16.88 -30.14
N LYS A 540 25.51 18.07 -29.72
CA LYS A 540 24.49 18.82 -30.46
C LYS A 540 24.98 19.27 -31.84
N LYS A 541 26.29 19.39 -32.01
CA LYS A 541 26.99 19.74 -33.26
C LYS A 541 27.62 18.52 -33.94
N ASP A 542 27.34 17.31 -33.46
CA ASP A 542 27.81 16.07 -34.07
C ASP A 542 26.93 15.70 -35.26
N GLU A 543 27.57 15.38 -36.39
CA GLU A 543 26.86 15.07 -37.64
C GLU A 543 26.03 13.78 -37.52
N GLU A 544 26.55 12.75 -36.85
CA GLU A 544 25.84 11.49 -36.69
C GLU A 544 24.60 11.65 -35.81
N MET A 545 24.70 12.44 -34.73
CA MET A 545 23.54 12.85 -33.93
C MET A 545 22.51 13.63 -34.75
N ALA A 546 22.95 14.53 -35.62
CA ALA A 546 22.08 15.29 -36.50
C ALA A 546 21.28 14.37 -37.43
N LEU A 547 21.96 13.40 -38.06
CA LEU A 547 21.33 12.41 -38.91
C LEU A 547 20.30 11.58 -38.12
N LEU A 548 20.64 11.18 -36.89
CA LEU A 548 19.72 10.45 -36.01
C LEU A 548 18.49 11.29 -35.62
N ALA A 549 18.66 12.60 -35.36
CA ALA A 549 17.57 13.52 -35.09
C ALA A 549 16.61 13.67 -36.29
N ILE A 550 17.17 13.77 -37.50
CA ILE A 550 16.37 13.82 -38.74
C ILE A 550 15.58 12.52 -38.92
N GLU A 551 16.21 11.36 -38.69
CA GLU A 551 15.55 10.05 -38.77
C GLU A 551 14.41 9.91 -37.77
N ASN A 552 14.49 10.60 -36.63
CA ASN A 552 13.47 10.61 -35.59
C ASN A 552 12.41 11.73 -35.73
N ASP A 553 12.44 12.51 -36.82
CA ASP A 553 11.56 13.67 -37.06
C ASP A 553 11.70 14.83 -36.05
N ASP A 554 12.87 14.94 -35.41
CA ASP A 554 13.16 15.94 -34.39
C ASP A 554 14.08 17.04 -34.94
N PHE A 555 13.49 17.88 -35.79
CA PHE A 555 14.20 19.01 -36.40
C PHE A 555 14.54 20.12 -35.39
N ASP A 556 13.79 20.20 -34.28
CA ASP A 556 14.00 21.20 -33.22
C ASP A 556 15.28 20.93 -32.40
N ALA A 557 15.74 19.67 -32.41
CA ALA A 557 17.03 19.25 -31.87
C ALA A 557 18.22 19.48 -32.83
N LEU A 558 18.02 20.05 -34.02
CA LEU A 558 19.16 20.30 -34.90
C LEU A 558 19.79 21.66 -34.62
N ASP A 559 21.11 21.68 -34.47
CA ASP A 559 21.88 22.92 -34.44
C ASP A 559 21.95 23.51 -35.86
N ALA A 560 21.60 24.79 -36.02
CA ALA A 560 21.53 25.47 -37.30
C ALA A 560 22.87 25.47 -38.06
N SER A 561 24.00 25.40 -37.36
CA SER A 561 25.32 25.31 -37.99
C SER A 561 25.48 24.03 -38.83
N LEU A 562 24.81 22.94 -38.45
CA LEU A 562 24.83 21.65 -39.16
C LEU A 562 24.11 21.69 -40.50
N ALA A 563 23.25 22.68 -40.75
CA ALA A 563 22.65 22.86 -42.06
C ALA A 563 23.73 23.07 -43.15
N SER A 564 24.92 23.56 -42.79
CA SER A 564 26.03 23.73 -43.73
C SER A 564 26.66 22.41 -44.17
N SER A 565 26.42 21.30 -43.45
CA SER A 565 26.89 19.96 -43.84
C SER A 565 26.04 19.42 -45.00
N PRO A 566 26.64 19.07 -46.16
CA PRO A 566 25.88 18.59 -47.33
C PRO A 566 25.07 17.33 -47.05
N SER A 567 25.63 16.36 -46.31
CA SER A 567 24.99 15.09 -45.95
C SER A 567 23.77 15.31 -45.04
N VAL A 568 23.91 16.14 -44.01
CA VAL A 568 22.82 16.52 -43.11
C VAL A 568 21.72 17.23 -43.88
N TRP A 569 22.09 18.22 -44.69
CA TRP A 569 21.13 18.99 -45.49
C TRP A 569 20.38 18.10 -46.49
N GLU A 570 21.07 17.20 -47.18
CA GLU A 570 20.44 16.25 -48.07
C GLU A 570 19.42 15.38 -47.34
N LYS A 571 19.76 14.86 -46.14
CA LYS A 571 18.85 14.05 -45.33
C LYS A 571 17.65 14.87 -44.81
N ILE A 572 17.85 16.14 -44.43
CA ILE A 572 16.77 17.08 -44.08
C ILE A 572 15.79 17.21 -45.25
N CYS A 573 16.33 17.46 -46.45
CA CYS A 573 15.55 17.57 -47.68
C CYS A 573 14.74 16.30 -47.93
N ASP A 574 15.38 15.12 -47.92
CA ASP A 574 14.72 13.84 -48.14
C ASP A 574 13.57 13.64 -47.14
N ARG A 575 13.81 13.92 -45.86
CA ARG A 575 12.79 13.72 -44.82
C ARG A 575 11.63 14.72 -44.90
N LEU A 576 11.89 15.98 -45.25
CA LEU A 576 10.83 16.97 -45.47
C LEU A 576 9.97 16.62 -46.68
N ILE A 577 10.58 16.10 -47.75
CA ILE A 577 9.86 15.56 -48.91
C ILE A 577 8.93 14.45 -48.44
N GLU A 578 9.44 13.45 -47.71
CA GLU A 578 8.62 12.34 -47.19
C GLU A 578 7.43 12.80 -46.32
N ARG A 579 7.60 13.86 -45.53
CA ARG A 579 6.54 14.42 -44.66
C ARG A 579 5.55 15.32 -45.39
N THR A 580 5.81 15.67 -46.65
CA THR A 580 4.95 16.59 -47.40
C THR A 580 3.58 15.96 -47.62
N ASN A 581 2.57 16.54 -46.96
CA ASN A 581 1.19 16.07 -47.06
C ASN A 581 0.53 16.57 -48.35
N ILE A 582 0.64 15.77 -49.40
CA ILE A 582 0.05 16.05 -50.72
C ILE A 582 -1.48 16.02 -50.76
N TYR A 583 -2.16 15.47 -49.75
CA TYR A 583 -3.63 15.47 -49.70
C TYR A 583 -4.20 16.89 -49.64
N LYS A 584 -3.43 17.87 -49.19
CA LYS A 584 -3.83 19.28 -49.26
C LYS A 584 -3.96 19.81 -50.68
N TRP A 585 -3.36 19.13 -51.66
CA TRP A 585 -3.35 19.50 -53.08
C TRP A 585 -4.14 18.53 -53.95
N SER A 586 -4.63 17.41 -53.42
CA SER A 586 -5.37 16.43 -54.22
C SER A 586 -6.65 17.01 -54.83
N GLU A 587 -7.26 18.00 -54.18
CA GLU A 587 -8.47 18.70 -54.64
C GLU A 587 -8.23 19.81 -55.66
N MET A 588 -6.96 20.17 -55.91
CA MET A 588 -6.62 21.14 -56.96
C MET A 588 -7.09 20.60 -58.33
N LYS A 589 -7.49 21.50 -59.22
CA LYS A 589 -7.73 21.17 -60.63
C LYS A 589 -6.41 21.23 -61.40
N GLU A 590 -6.32 20.51 -62.51
CA GLU A 590 -5.18 20.62 -63.42
C GLU A 590 -4.94 22.10 -63.79
N GLY A 591 -3.71 22.56 -63.66
CA GLY A 591 -3.29 23.95 -63.85
C GLY A 591 -3.42 24.86 -62.62
N ASP A 592 -4.18 24.46 -61.58
CA ASP A 592 -4.24 25.23 -60.34
C ASP A 592 -2.85 25.32 -59.71
N THR A 593 -2.54 26.49 -59.14
CA THR A 593 -1.24 26.77 -58.52
C THR A 593 -1.43 27.33 -57.13
N GLN A 594 -0.71 26.80 -56.15
CA GLN A 594 -0.69 27.28 -54.76
C GLN A 594 0.73 27.60 -54.30
N VAL A 595 0.85 28.44 -53.27
CA VAL A 595 2.12 28.67 -52.57
C VAL A 595 2.32 27.52 -51.58
N TYR A 596 3.45 26.84 -51.66
CA TYR A 596 3.90 25.87 -50.68
C TYR A 596 5.07 26.47 -49.94
N SER A 597 4.94 26.68 -48.63
CA SER A 597 6.03 27.21 -47.81
C SER A 597 6.60 26.07 -46.95
N PRO A 598 7.66 25.35 -47.41
CA PRO A 598 8.34 24.39 -46.56
C PRO A 598 8.89 25.14 -45.34
N TYR A 599 8.44 24.77 -44.15
CA TYR A 599 8.88 25.40 -42.92
C TYR A 599 9.93 24.53 -42.24
N LEU A 600 11.11 25.11 -42.01
CA LEU A 600 12.15 24.51 -41.17
C LEU A 600 12.68 25.57 -40.21
N SER A 601 12.61 25.25 -38.92
CA SER A 601 13.28 25.98 -37.85
C SER A 601 14.30 25.04 -37.21
N MET A 602 15.50 25.55 -36.97
CA MET A 602 16.58 24.85 -36.25
C MET A 602 17.08 25.75 -35.11
N ARG A 603 17.71 25.17 -34.09
CA ARG A 603 18.26 25.95 -32.97
C ARG A 603 19.60 26.56 -33.36
N GLY A 604 19.70 27.88 -33.32
CA GLY A 604 20.95 28.62 -33.41
C GLY A 604 21.62 28.79 -32.05
N ASP A 605 22.74 29.51 -32.06
CA ASP A 605 23.43 29.89 -30.82
C ASP A 605 22.47 30.63 -29.86
N ASN A 606 22.65 30.40 -28.56
CA ASN A 606 21.82 30.97 -27.47
C ASN A 606 20.32 30.63 -27.53
N TYR A 607 19.96 29.44 -28.03
CA TYR A 607 18.56 28.97 -28.10
C TYR A 607 17.66 29.84 -29.00
N SER A 608 18.23 30.61 -29.91
CA SER A 608 17.48 31.35 -30.93
C SER A 608 16.96 30.37 -32.01
N ASN A 609 15.78 30.60 -32.56
CA ASN A 609 15.29 29.81 -33.69
C ASN A 609 15.78 30.43 -34.99
N VAL A 610 16.51 29.66 -35.80
CA VAL A 610 16.97 30.05 -37.13
C VAL A 610 16.01 29.46 -38.16
N ASN A 611 15.29 30.36 -38.86
CA ASN A 611 14.42 29.96 -39.95
C ASN A 611 15.26 29.69 -41.21
N LEU A 612 15.24 28.44 -41.68
CA LEU A 612 15.99 28.01 -42.87
C LEU A 612 15.09 27.81 -44.10
N SER A 613 13.83 28.24 -44.03
CA SER A 613 12.83 28.05 -45.09
C SER A 613 13.26 28.69 -46.41
N GLU A 614 13.98 29.81 -46.37
CA GLU A 614 14.47 30.49 -47.58
C GLU A 614 15.44 29.61 -48.38
N ARG A 615 16.20 28.73 -47.73
CA ARG A 615 17.20 27.89 -48.40
C ARG A 615 16.57 26.91 -49.39
N PHE A 616 15.37 26.43 -49.13
CA PHE A 616 14.62 25.57 -50.06
C PHE A 616 14.25 26.29 -51.35
N THR A 617 14.14 27.63 -51.34
CA THR A 617 13.86 28.41 -52.55
C THR A 617 15.05 28.54 -53.48
N THR A 618 16.25 28.17 -53.00
CA THR A 618 17.50 28.21 -53.75
C THR A 618 18.11 26.83 -54.01
N ASP A 619 17.47 25.77 -53.50
CA ASP A 619 17.97 24.39 -53.62
C ASP A 619 17.30 23.66 -54.80
N GLU A 620 17.96 23.67 -55.95
CA GLU A 620 17.48 23.01 -57.16
C GLU A 620 17.34 21.48 -57.00
N VAL A 621 18.17 20.86 -56.15
CA VAL A 621 18.14 19.41 -55.90
C VAL A 621 16.88 19.05 -55.12
N PHE A 622 16.52 19.83 -54.11
CA PHE A 622 15.27 19.66 -53.37
C PHE A 622 14.03 19.79 -54.27
N ILE A 623 14.01 20.82 -55.13
CA ILE A 623 12.92 21.04 -56.11
C ILE A 623 12.83 19.85 -57.07
N HIS A 624 13.97 19.36 -57.55
CA HIS A 624 14.01 18.22 -58.45
C HIS A 624 13.47 16.95 -57.79
N LYS A 625 13.96 16.60 -56.58
CA LYS A 625 13.49 15.43 -55.82
C LYS A 625 11.98 15.49 -55.52
N LEU A 626 11.42 16.67 -55.25
CA LEU A 626 9.97 16.85 -55.08
C LEU A 626 9.18 16.51 -56.35
N ASN A 627 9.63 17.03 -57.50
CA ASN A 627 9.01 16.74 -58.79
C ASN A 627 9.12 15.25 -59.16
N GLU A 628 10.25 14.61 -58.85
CA GLU A 628 10.42 13.17 -59.06
C GLU A 628 9.50 12.33 -58.16
N ARG A 629 9.38 12.71 -56.88
CA ARG A 629 8.57 11.98 -55.90
C ARG A 629 7.07 12.11 -56.15
N TYR A 630 6.63 13.26 -56.67
CA TYR A 630 5.23 13.63 -56.82
C TYR A 630 4.94 14.09 -58.26
N PRO A 631 4.91 13.17 -59.24
CA PRO A 631 4.86 13.50 -60.66
C PRO A 631 3.56 14.20 -61.11
N ASP A 632 2.48 14.07 -60.35
CA ASP A 632 1.20 14.75 -60.61
C ASP A 632 1.25 16.26 -60.27
N PHE A 633 2.35 16.72 -59.68
CA PHE A 633 2.57 18.10 -59.28
C PHE A 633 3.91 18.63 -59.82
N GLN A 634 3.89 19.87 -60.27
CA GLN A 634 5.08 20.63 -60.65
C GLN A 634 5.44 21.61 -59.53
N PHE A 635 6.60 21.42 -58.94
CA PHE A 635 7.22 22.31 -57.95
C PHE A 635 8.21 23.22 -58.65
N LYS A 636 8.10 24.54 -58.44
CA LYS A 636 9.01 25.55 -58.97
C LYS A 636 9.10 26.76 -58.06
N VAL A 637 10.21 27.49 -58.13
CA VAL A 637 10.36 28.79 -57.48
C VAL A 637 10.06 29.87 -58.51
N ASP A 638 9.13 30.77 -58.20
CA ASP A 638 8.78 31.86 -59.09
C ASP A 638 9.76 33.06 -58.98
N GLU A 639 9.56 34.07 -59.81
CA GLU A 639 10.37 35.29 -59.83
C GLU A 639 10.34 36.10 -58.51
N TYR A 640 9.35 35.83 -57.64
CA TYR A 640 9.22 36.44 -56.32
C TYR A 640 9.85 35.58 -55.21
N LYS A 641 10.62 34.55 -55.58
CA LYS A 641 11.18 33.54 -54.66
C LYS A 641 10.11 32.80 -53.86
N GLN A 642 8.88 32.70 -54.40
CA GLN A 642 7.83 31.89 -53.78
C GLN A 642 7.90 30.48 -54.35
N PHE A 643 7.90 29.51 -53.44
CA PHE A 643 7.87 28.10 -53.82
C PHE A 643 6.42 27.73 -54.16
N ARG A 644 6.17 27.40 -55.43
CA ARG A 644 4.86 27.14 -56.01
C ARG A 644 4.71 25.66 -56.31
N VAL A 645 3.52 25.13 -56.06
CA VAL A 645 3.08 23.81 -56.50
C VAL A 645 1.93 23.99 -57.49
N THR A 646 2.06 23.41 -58.68
CA THR A 646 1.04 23.42 -59.74
C THR A 646 0.60 21.99 -60.01
N LYS A 647 -0.71 21.70 -60.05
CA LYS A 647 -1.18 20.36 -60.41
C LYS A 647 -1.08 20.17 -61.92
N VAL A 648 -0.45 19.09 -62.37
CA VAL A 648 -0.16 18.84 -63.80
C VAL A 648 -1.03 17.74 -64.40
N VAL A 649 -1.60 16.86 -63.57
CA VAL A 649 -2.49 15.74 -63.96
C VAL A 649 -3.70 15.66 -63.05
#